data_AF-A0A8J3HBY8-F1
#
_entry.id   AF-A0A8J3HBY8-F1
#
_cell.length_a   1.000
_cell.length_b   1.000
_cell.length_c   1.000
_cell.angle_alpha   90.00
_cell.angle_beta   90.00
_cell.angle_gamma   90.00
#
_symmetry.space_group_name_H-M   'P 1'
#
loop_
_entity.id
_entity.type
_entity.pdbx_description
1 polymer ?
#
loop_
_entity_poly.entity_id
_entity_poly.type
_entity_poly.pdbx_seq_one_letter_code
_entity_poly.pdbx_strand_id
1 'polypeptide(L)'
;MSTAIHRTVDAVWRLESARLIAGLTRLVHDVGLAEEIAQDALVAALEQWPVAGVPDNPGAWLTTVARRRAVDHIRRSQLLERKQEELAREAEQQPEREPDDVLRLMFISCHPVLPTPARVALTLRLIAGLSAAEIGRAFLTTESKITARIADAKQTLADRRVPFELPAGAELADRLSSVLEVVYLVFNEGYSASAGDDLIRADLCLEALRLGRLLAELAPAEPEVHGLVALMEIQASRAAARTGPDGEPVPLPEQNRARWDQLLIRRGFTAMLRARDLGAPPGPYVVQAAIAVCHAQARTAQDTDWAQIASLYDVLVRLLPTPVVQLNRAVAIGMARGPQAGLDLVDSLTGDPALRDYHLLPAVRADLLARLDRPAQARREFERAAAAARNAAEREFLLRRAAALPEAPATGPTLGQSAREFLLRTDLDAQTIRSYAQTLRRLCLDLGDSLPLSALTPERVGGVFTASWGDAAARTWNRHRAAVRSFGTWAGLADPAARLDLRTPEPSPRPVLDLDPLWARDLPLREHTLWRLLHESGVSARTALALDVADLDLDDRRARVGGRWIGWRARTAALLPQLLAGRTRGPVFLADRRPGPARTPAAADRCPDTGRGRLSYERAEYLFKQATGHTLRDLKH
;
A
#
# COMPACT_ATOMS: atom_id res chain seq x y z
N MET A 1 23.52 -41.61 -21.68
CA MET A 1 22.66 -41.98 -22.83
C MET A 1 21.17 -42.01 -22.48
N SER A 2 20.75 -42.71 -21.40
CA SER A 2 19.33 -42.82 -21.02
C SER A 2 18.58 -41.47 -20.93
N THR A 3 19.15 -40.46 -20.25
CA THR A 3 18.52 -39.12 -20.09
C THR A 3 18.43 -38.30 -21.39
N ALA A 4 19.25 -38.61 -22.40
CA ALA A 4 19.15 -37.97 -23.71
C ALA A 4 18.01 -38.59 -24.53
N ILE A 5 17.88 -39.92 -24.48
CA ILE A 5 16.81 -40.66 -25.17
C ILE A 5 15.44 -40.31 -24.58
N HIS A 6 15.31 -40.20 -23.25
CA HIS A 6 14.06 -39.76 -22.62
C HIS A 6 13.64 -38.36 -23.10
N ARG A 7 14.57 -37.40 -23.19
CA ARG A 7 14.28 -36.06 -23.73
C ARG A 7 13.87 -36.10 -25.21
N THR A 8 14.50 -36.97 -26.00
CA THR A 8 14.10 -37.17 -27.41
C THR A 8 12.70 -37.76 -27.50
N VAL A 9 12.36 -38.74 -26.66
CA VAL A 9 11.03 -39.33 -26.60
C VAL A 9 9.98 -38.29 -26.23
N ASP A 10 10.23 -37.48 -25.20
CA ASP A 10 9.33 -36.40 -24.77
C ASP A 10 9.12 -35.37 -25.90
N ALA A 11 10.19 -34.98 -26.60
CA ALA A 11 10.12 -34.04 -27.71
C ALA A 11 9.31 -34.61 -28.89
N VAL A 12 9.55 -35.88 -29.26
CA VAL A 12 8.78 -36.56 -30.30
C VAL A 12 7.31 -36.68 -29.90
N TRP A 13 7.04 -37.04 -28.65
CA TRP A 13 5.68 -37.17 -28.14
C TRP A 13 4.92 -35.84 -28.21
N ARG A 14 5.53 -34.72 -27.80
CA ARG A 14 4.92 -33.39 -27.90
C ARG A 14 4.61 -32.99 -29.35
N LEU A 15 5.41 -33.44 -30.32
CA LEU A 15 5.21 -33.14 -31.74
C LEU A 15 4.17 -34.05 -32.41
N GLU A 16 4.13 -35.34 -32.06
CA GLU A 16 3.39 -36.36 -32.80
C GLU A 16 2.09 -36.82 -32.11
N SER A 17 1.95 -36.64 -30.79
CA SER A 17 0.84 -37.18 -30.00
C SER A 17 -0.54 -36.75 -30.50
N ALA A 18 -0.74 -35.47 -30.78
CA ALA A 18 -2.03 -34.96 -31.28
C ALA A 18 -2.45 -35.65 -32.58
N ARG A 19 -1.52 -35.79 -33.54
CA ARG A 19 -1.78 -36.45 -34.83
C ARG A 19 -2.03 -37.95 -34.66
N LEU A 20 -1.28 -38.58 -33.77
CA LEU A 20 -1.42 -40.00 -33.46
C LEU A 20 -2.78 -40.30 -32.81
N ILE A 21 -3.13 -39.58 -31.75
CA ILE A 21 -4.37 -39.72 -31.01
C ILE A 21 -5.55 -39.42 -31.93
N ALA A 22 -5.50 -38.34 -32.73
CA ALA A 22 -6.57 -38.01 -33.64
C ALA A 22 -6.87 -39.12 -34.65
N GLY A 23 -5.82 -39.70 -35.27
CA GLY A 23 -5.98 -40.84 -36.18
C GLY A 23 -6.50 -42.10 -35.50
N LEU A 24 -6.13 -42.33 -34.24
CA LEU A 24 -6.65 -43.46 -33.45
C LEU A 24 -8.11 -43.23 -33.03
N THR A 25 -8.50 -42.01 -32.66
CA THR A 25 -9.89 -41.67 -32.31
C THR A 25 -10.81 -41.90 -33.50
N ARG A 26 -10.37 -41.60 -34.73
CA ARG A 26 -11.13 -41.95 -35.94
C ARG A 26 -11.35 -43.45 -36.09
N LEU A 27 -10.37 -44.26 -35.69
CA LEU A 27 -10.41 -45.72 -35.82
C LEU A 27 -11.26 -46.40 -34.74
N VAL A 28 -11.16 -45.94 -33.49
CA VAL A 28 -11.82 -46.59 -32.34
C VAL A 28 -13.07 -45.86 -31.85
N HIS A 29 -13.34 -44.67 -32.40
CA HIS A 29 -14.47 -43.79 -32.05
C HIS A 29 -14.59 -43.43 -30.56
N ASP A 30 -13.49 -43.53 -29.82
CA ASP A 30 -13.40 -43.20 -28.40
C ASP A 30 -12.06 -42.52 -28.10
N VAL A 31 -12.11 -41.31 -27.57
CA VAL A 31 -10.92 -40.48 -27.28
C VAL A 31 -10.10 -41.07 -26.13
N GLY A 32 -10.77 -41.65 -25.13
CA GLY A 32 -10.11 -42.27 -23.99
C GLY A 32 -9.29 -43.48 -24.41
N LEU A 33 -9.93 -44.38 -25.16
CA LEU A 33 -9.30 -45.58 -25.71
C LEU A 33 -8.17 -45.23 -26.71
N ALA A 34 -8.38 -44.22 -27.55
CA ALA A 34 -7.36 -43.74 -28.47
C ALA A 34 -6.10 -43.21 -27.75
N GLU A 35 -6.27 -42.43 -26.66
CA GLU A 35 -5.13 -41.98 -25.86
C GLU A 35 -4.44 -43.15 -25.17
N GLU A 36 -5.18 -44.12 -24.62
CA GLU A 36 -4.59 -45.30 -23.97
C GLU A 36 -3.71 -46.09 -24.95
N ILE A 37 -4.21 -46.38 -26.15
CA ILE A 37 -3.44 -47.07 -27.20
C ILE A 37 -2.20 -46.27 -27.60
N ALA A 38 -2.30 -44.94 -27.65
CA ALA A 38 -1.17 -44.07 -27.97
C ALA A 38 -0.11 -44.07 -26.85
N GLN A 39 -0.51 -44.03 -25.58
CA GLN A 39 0.38 -44.15 -24.42
C GLN A 39 1.08 -45.51 -24.41
N ASP A 40 0.37 -46.56 -24.77
CA ASP A 40 0.88 -47.91 -24.94
C ASP A 40 2.03 -47.99 -25.96
N ALA A 41 1.90 -47.26 -27.09
CA ALA A 41 2.97 -47.13 -28.08
C ALA A 41 4.15 -46.28 -27.56
N LEU A 42 3.88 -45.26 -26.73
CA LEU A 42 4.92 -44.48 -26.05
C LEU A 42 5.71 -45.34 -25.05
N VAL A 43 5.06 -46.21 -24.28
CA VAL A 43 5.73 -47.17 -23.37
C VAL A 43 6.65 -48.09 -24.18
N ALA A 44 6.19 -48.60 -25.31
CA ALA A 44 7.04 -49.41 -26.19
C ALA A 44 8.28 -48.65 -26.70
N ALA A 45 8.15 -47.36 -27.01
CA ALA A 45 9.30 -46.52 -27.39
C ALA A 45 10.29 -46.38 -26.23
N LEU A 46 9.80 -46.13 -25.02
CA LEU A 46 10.63 -45.99 -23.80
C LEU A 46 11.37 -47.29 -23.45
N GLU A 47 10.80 -48.45 -23.76
CA GLU A 47 11.44 -49.75 -23.55
C GLU A 47 12.46 -50.09 -24.65
N GLN A 48 12.12 -49.83 -25.91
CA GLN A 48 12.90 -50.34 -27.06
C GLN A 48 14.00 -49.39 -27.53
N TRP A 49 13.76 -48.07 -27.56
CA TRP A 49 14.73 -47.11 -28.10
C TRP A 49 16.02 -46.98 -27.28
N PRO A 50 16.03 -47.15 -25.94
CA PRO A 50 17.27 -47.16 -25.18
C PRO A 50 18.24 -48.29 -25.59
N VAL A 51 17.71 -49.41 -26.09
CA VAL A 51 18.49 -50.59 -26.48
C VAL A 51 18.78 -50.59 -27.98
N ALA A 52 17.77 -50.31 -28.81
CA ALA A 52 17.85 -50.40 -30.27
C ALA A 52 18.27 -49.10 -30.97
N GLY A 53 18.32 -47.98 -30.24
CA GLY A 53 18.46 -46.64 -30.81
C GLY A 53 17.12 -46.02 -31.21
N VAL A 54 17.12 -44.69 -31.38
CA VAL A 54 15.95 -43.94 -31.86
C VAL A 54 15.81 -44.16 -33.37
N PRO A 55 14.63 -44.58 -33.88
CA PRO A 55 14.41 -44.76 -35.32
C PRO A 55 14.58 -43.46 -36.12
N ASP A 56 14.93 -43.56 -37.41
CA ASP A 56 15.08 -42.38 -38.29
C ASP A 56 13.78 -41.58 -38.45
N ASN A 57 12.63 -42.26 -38.41
CA ASN A 57 11.32 -41.62 -38.34
C ASN A 57 10.53 -42.10 -37.10
N PRO A 58 10.74 -41.43 -35.94
CA PRO A 58 10.09 -41.80 -34.69
C PRO A 58 8.56 -41.73 -34.74
N GLY A 59 8.01 -40.75 -35.46
CA GLY A 59 6.56 -40.54 -35.57
C GLY A 59 5.85 -41.65 -36.37
N ALA A 60 6.46 -42.08 -37.49
CA ALA A 60 5.96 -43.21 -38.26
C ALA A 60 6.04 -44.52 -37.48
N TRP A 61 7.11 -44.71 -36.69
CA TRP A 61 7.26 -45.86 -35.81
C TRP A 61 6.14 -45.92 -34.76
N LEU A 62 5.91 -44.82 -34.03
CA LEU A 62 4.83 -44.72 -33.02
C LEU A 62 3.46 -45.02 -33.62
N THR A 63 3.18 -44.49 -34.81
CA THR A 63 1.93 -44.74 -35.54
C THR A 63 1.74 -46.20 -35.88
N THR A 64 2.81 -46.85 -36.36
CA THR A 64 2.76 -48.27 -36.73
C THR A 64 2.47 -49.14 -35.51
N VAL A 65 3.15 -48.89 -34.40
CA VAL A 65 2.94 -49.63 -33.14
C VAL A 65 1.53 -49.41 -32.61
N ALA A 66 1.06 -48.16 -32.56
CA ALA A 66 -0.27 -47.85 -32.06
C ALA A 66 -1.39 -48.43 -32.95
N ARG A 67 -1.25 -48.36 -34.28
CA ARG A 67 -2.23 -48.93 -35.22
C ARG A 67 -2.37 -50.44 -35.03
N ARG A 68 -1.25 -51.17 -34.89
CA ARG A 68 -1.29 -52.61 -34.61
C ARG A 68 -2.06 -52.92 -33.33
N ARG A 69 -1.77 -52.18 -32.24
CA ARG A 69 -2.48 -52.32 -30.97
C ARG A 69 -3.96 -51.99 -31.07
N ALA A 70 -4.34 -50.97 -31.83
CA ALA A 70 -5.75 -50.62 -32.07
C ALA A 70 -6.49 -51.74 -32.81
N VAL A 71 -5.89 -52.29 -33.87
CA VAL A 71 -6.45 -53.43 -34.60
C VAL A 71 -6.58 -54.66 -33.68
N ASP A 72 -5.58 -54.94 -32.86
CA ASP A 72 -5.62 -56.05 -31.89
C ASP A 72 -6.68 -55.83 -30.80
N HIS A 73 -6.92 -54.59 -30.39
CA HIS A 73 -8.02 -54.24 -29.48
C HIS A 73 -9.38 -54.50 -30.14
N ILE A 74 -9.59 -53.99 -31.37
CA ILE A 74 -10.83 -54.20 -32.14
C ILE A 74 -11.09 -55.71 -32.33
N ARG A 75 -10.07 -56.48 -32.73
CA ARG A 75 -10.16 -57.95 -32.88
C ARG A 75 -10.54 -58.66 -31.58
N ARG A 76 -10.03 -58.20 -30.43
CA ARG A 76 -10.39 -58.77 -29.11
C ARG A 76 -11.81 -58.42 -28.69
N SER A 77 -12.28 -57.21 -28.98
CA SER A 77 -13.66 -56.80 -28.72
C SER A 77 -14.67 -57.51 -29.62
N GLN A 78 -14.28 -57.89 -30.86
CA GLN A 78 -15.07 -58.70 -31.79
C GLN A 78 -15.36 -60.14 -31.31
N LEU A 79 -14.54 -60.70 -30.41
CA LEU A 79 -14.84 -62.00 -29.77
C LEU A 79 -16.06 -61.92 -28.83
N LEU A 80 -16.54 -60.70 -28.50
CA LEU A 80 -17.71 -60.48 -27.66
C LEU A 80 -19.01 -60.13 -28.43
N GLU A 81 -18.96 -59.47 -29.60
CA GLU A 81 -20.18 -59.13 -30.38
C GLU A 81 -19.95 -59.07 -31.91
N ARG A 82 -20.66 -59.93 -32.68
CA ARG A 82 -20.59 -60.00 -34.15
C ARG A 82 -21.34 -58.83 -34.81
N LYS A 83 -20.62 -57.78 -35.26
CA LYS A 83 -20.99 -56.96 -36.44
C LYS A 83 -19.94 -55.91 -36.90
N GLN A 84 -18.64 -56.24 -37.03
CA GLN A 84 -17.60 -55.25 -37.42
C GLN A 84 -16.42 -55.79 -38.26
N GLU A 85 -16.63 -56.79 -39.12
CA GLU A 85 -15.56 -57.23 -40.06
C GLU A 85 -15.23 -56.15 -41.12
N GLU A 86 -16.14 -55.22 -41.40
CA GLU A 86 -15.94 -54.11 -42.35
C GLU A 86 -14.96 -53.05 -41.81
N LEU A 87 -15.10 -52.65 -40.54
CA LEU A 87 -14.23 -51.66 -39.89
C LEU A 87 -12.76 -52.11 -39.79
N ALA A 88 -12.50 -53.41 -39.61
CA ALA A 88 -11.15 -53.95 -39.56
C ALA A 88 -10.45 -53.94 -40.93
N ARG A 89 -11.20 -54.15 -42.02
CA ARG A 89 -10.67 -54.05 -43.39
C ARG A 89 -10.43 -52.59 -43.79
N GLU A 90 -11.30 -51.67 -43.35
CA GLU A 90 -11.08 -50.23 -43.52
C GLU A 90 -9.82 -49.76 -42.75
N ALA A 91 -9.58 -50.26 -41.53
CA ALA A 91 -8.40 -49.92 -40.74
C ALA A 91 -7.06 -50.29 -41.39
N GLU A 92 -7.02 -51.41 -42.13
CA GLU A 92 -5.82 -51.89 -42.83
C GLU A 92 -5.55 -51.12 -44.14
N GLN A 93 -6.57 -50.47 -44.74
CA GLN A 93 -6.50 -49.84 -46.07
C GLN A 93 -6.43 -48.29 -46.04
N GLN A 94 -6.53 -47.66 -44.87
CA GLN A 94 -6.62 -46.19 -44.78
C GLN A 94 -5.27 -45.48 -45.04
N PRO A 95 -5.28 -44.41 -45.87
CA PRO A 95 -4.09 -43.61 -46.18
C PRO A 95 -3.58 -42.79 -44.98
N GLU A 96 -2.43 -42.13 -45.17
CA GLU A 96 -1.75 -41.32 -44.16
C GLU A 96 -2.63 -40.21 -43.54
N ARG A 97 -2.30 -39.88 -42.29
CA ARG A 97 -2.90 -38.87 -41.40
C ARG A 97 -3.42 -37.61 -42.14
N GLU A 98 -4.72 -37.39 -42.14
CA GLU A 98 -5.33 -36.16 -42.67
C GLU A 98 -5.13 -35.00 -41.68
N PRO A 99 -4.72 -33.80 -42.13
CA PRO A 99 -4.64 -32.60 -41.28
C PRO A 99 -5.93 -32.33 -40.50
N ASP A 100 -7.08 -32.62 -41.11
CA ASP A 100 -8.43 -32.43 -40.55
C ASP A 100 -8.68 -33.24 -39.27
N ASP A 101 -8.01 -34.38 -39.06
CA ASP A 101 -8.23 -35.20 -37.88
C ASP A 101 -7.79 -34.47 -36.60
N VAL A 102 -6.72 -33.67 -36.65
CA VAL A 102 -6.28 -32.86 -35.49
C VAL A 102 -7.29 -31.77 -35.18
N LEU A 103 -7.88 -31.15 -36.21
CA LEU A 103 -8.93 -30.15 -36.04
C LEU A 103 -10.18 -30.77 -35.41
N ARG A 104 -10.60 -31.97 -35.85
CA ARG A 104 -11.67 -32.75 -35.22
C ARG A 104 -11.38 -33.03 -33.74
N LEU A 105 -10.16 -33.45 -33.42
CA LEU A 105 -9.76 -33.72 -32.04
C LEU A 105 -9.79 -32.45 -31.16
N MET A 106 -9.39 -31.29 -31.70
CA MET A 106 -9.52 -30.01 -31.01
C MET A 106 -10.99 -29.69 -30.70
N PHE A 107 -11.89 -29.87 -31.67
CA PHE A 107 -13.33 -29.62 -31.46
C PHE A 107 -13.93 -30.52 -30.38
N ILE A 108 -13.57 -31.81 -30.38
CA ILE A 108 -14.05 -32.76 -29.36
C ILE A 108 -13.48 -32.42 -27.98
N SER A 109 -12.20 -32.07 -27.91
CA SER A 109 -11.56 -31.67 -26.66
C SER A 109 -12.20 -30.41 -26.07
N CYS A 110 -12.71 -29.54 -26.94
CA CYS A 110 -13.43 -28.32 -26.58
C CYS A 110 -14.97 -28.46 -26.66
N HIS A 111 -15.52 -29.68 -26.65
CA HIS A 111 -16.96 -29.87 -26.78
C HIS A 111 -17.73 -29.23 -25.60
N PRO A 112 -18.84 -28.50 -25.82
CA PRO A 112 -19.52 -27.74 -24.75
C PRO A 112 -20.21 -28.62 -23.70
N VAL A 113 -20.33 -29.93 -23.94
CA VAL A 113 -20.76 -30.89 -22.91
C VAL A 113 -19.77 -30.94 -21.73
N LEU A 114 -18.52 -30.54 -21.98
CA LEU A 114 -17.48 -30.47 -20.97
C LEU A 114 -17.45 -29.07 -20.35
N PRO A 115 -17.33 -28.96 -19.01
CA PRO A 115 -17.10 -27.68 -18.36
C PRO A 115 -15.74 -27.09 -18.76
N THR A 116 -15.60 -25.77 -18.73
CA THR A 116 -14.39 -25.06 -19.22
C THR A 116 -13.07 -25.61 -18.64
N PRO A 117 -12.93 -25.88 -17.33
CA PRO A 117 -11.69 -26.44 -16.79
C PRO A 117 -11.34 -27.82 -17.38
N ALA A 118 -12.36 -28.62 -17.75
CA ALA A 118 -12.17 -29.91 -18.39
C ALA A 118 -11.73 -29.75 -19.84
N ARG A 119 -12.34 -28.80 -20.59
CA ARG A 119 -11.90 -28.46 -21.96
C ARG A 119 -10.43 -28.06 -22.00
N VAL A 120 -10.02 -27.16 -21.10
CA VAL A 120 -8.62 -26.71 -20.99
C VAL A 120 -7.68 -27.87 -20.68
N ALA A 121 -7.99 -28.67 -19.65
CA ALA A 121 -7.12 -29.78 -19.25
C ALA A 121 -7.02 -30.85 -20.35
N LEU A 122 -8.13 -31.18 -21.02
CA LEU A 122 -8.17 -32.18 -22.07
C LEU A 122 -7.42 -31.69 -23.33
N THR A 123 -7.61 -30.44 -23.75
CA THR A 123 -6.88 -29.86 -24.89
C THR A 123 -5.39 -29.79 -24.63
N LEU A 124 -4.96 -29.38 -23.43
CA LEU A 124 -3.54 -29.37 -23.07
C LEU A 124 -2.94 -30.78 -23.01
N ARG A 125 -3.73 -31.77 -22.59
CA ARG A 125 -3.28 -33.16 -22.55
C ARG A 125 -3.15 -33.76 -23.96
N LEU A 126 -4.21 -33.67 -24.77
CA LEU A 126 -4.32 -34.38 -26.04
C LEU A 126 -3.64 -33.66 -27.21
N ILE A 127 -3.70 -32.33 -27.24
CA ILE A 127 -3.19 -31.52 -28.35
C ILE A 127 -1.82 -30.94 -28.04
N ALA A 128 -1.63 -30.48 -26.80
CA ALA A 128 -0.35 -29.94 -26.36
C ALA A 128 0.64 -30.98 -25.84
N GLY A 129 0.17 -32.19 -25.52
CA GLY A 129 1.02 -33.28 -25.05
C GLY A 129 1.58 -33.07 -23.65
N LEU A 130 1.00 -32.17 -22.85
CA LEU A 130 1.43 -31.93 -21.47
C LEU A 130 1.03 -33.10 -20.57
N SER A 131 1.86 -33.37 -19.56
CA SER A 131 1.54 -34.28 -18.46
C SER A 131 0.57 -33.64 -17.47
N ALA A 132 -0.13 -34.46 -16.68
CA ALA A 132 -1.01 -33.97 -15.61
C ALA A 132 -0.24 -33.16 -14.56
N ALA A 133 1.03 -33.51 -14.30
CA ALA A 133 1.91 -32.77 -13.41
C ALA A 133 2.26 -31.37 -13.95
N GLU A 134 2.58 -31.26 -15.25
CA GLU A 134 2.85 -29.97 -15.90
C GLU A 134 1.61 -29.07 -15.89
N ILE A 135 0.44 -29.62 -16.23
CA ILE A 135 -0.84 -28.88 -16.17
C ILE A 135 -1.15 -28.48 -14.72
N GLY A 136 -0.94 -29.37 -13.75
CA GLY A 136 -1.16 -29.08 -12.33
C GLY A 136 -0.32 -27.89 -11.87
N ARG A 137 0.98 -27.91 -12.18
CA ARG A 137 1.89 -26.79 -11.90
C ARG A 137 1.45 -25.51 -12.61
N ALA A 138 1.10 -25.60 -13.89
CA ALA A 138 0.70 -24.46 -14.71
C ALA A 138 -0.63 -23.82 -14.30
N PHE A 139 -1.46 -24.47 -13.49
CA PHE A 139 -2.73 -23.93 -12.97
C PHE A 139 -2.79 -23.93 -11.44
N LEU A 140 -1.64 -24.08 -10.77
CA LEU A 140 -1.51 -24.12 -9.30
C LEU A 140 -2.52 -25.06 -8.61
N THR A 141 -2.65 -26.26 -9.17
CA THR A 141 -3.51 -27.32 -8.66
C THR A 141 -2.74 -28.64 -8.59
N THR A 142 -3.30 -29.62 -7.89
CA THR A 142 -2.64 -30.93 -7.71
C THR A 142 -2.76 -31.77 -8.97
N GLU A 143 -1.71 -32.54 -9.29
CA GLU A 143 -1.71 -33.54 -10.37
C GLU A 143 -2.90 -34.51 -10.28
N SER A 144 -3.28 -34.95 -9.08
CA SER A 144 -4.44 -35.83 -8.86
C SER A 144 -5.75 -35.20 -9.34
N LYS A 145 -6.01 -33.92 -9.01
CA LYS A 145 -7.19 -33.19 -9.50
C LYS A 145 -7.22 -33.06 -11.02
N ILE A 146 -6.06 -32.87 -11.66
CA ILE A 146 -5.98 -32.80 -13.13
C ILE A 146 -6.25 -34.18 -13.75
N THR A 147 -5.64 -35.23 -13.19
CA THR A 147 -5.83 -36.61 -13.66
C THR A 147 -7.31 -37.01 -13.60
N ALA A 148 -7.96 -36.78 -12.45
CA ALA A 148 -9.40 -37.03 -12.29
C ALA A 148 -10.21 -36.23 -13.31
N ARG A 149 -9.91 -34.93 -13.48
CA ARG A 149 -10.61 -34.07 -14.44
C ARG A 149 -10.49 -34.55 -15.89
N ILE A 150 -9.31 -35.01 -16.30
CA ILE A 150 -9.09 -35.55 -17.65
C ILE A 150 -9.86 -36.87 -17.83
N ALA A 151 -9.83 -37.76 -16.83
CA ALA A 151 -10.57 -39.01 -16.86
C ALA A 151 -12.09 -38.78 -16.95
N ASP A 152 -12.63 -37.91 -16.09
CA ASP A 152 -14.05 -37.53 -16.09
C ASP A 152 -14.48 -36.91 -17.44
N ALA A 153 -13.61 -36.10 -18.04
CA ALA A 153 -13.88 -35.48 -19.35
C ALA A 153 -13.99 -36.53 -20.46
N LYS A 154 -13.05 -37.49 -20.51
CA LYS A 154 -13.09 -38.59 -21.48
C LYS A 154 -14.33 -39.46 -21.29
N GLN A 155 -14.63 -39.83 -20.04
CA GLN A 155 -15.82 -40.61 -19.72
C GLN A 155 -17.09 -39.88 -20.16
N THR A 156 -17.18 -38.57 -19.90
CA THR A 156 -18.32 -37.76 -20.32
C THR A 156 -18.49 -37.74 -21.84
N LEU A 157 -17.39 -37.64 -22.61
CA LEU A 157 -17.45 -37.69 -24.08
C LEU A 157 -17.91 -39.07 -24.59
N ALA A 158 -17.42 -40.15 -23.98
CA ALA A 158 -17.79 -41.52 -24.32
C ALA A 158 -19.27 -41.82 -23.99
N ASP A 159 -19.71 -41.50 -22.77
CA ASP A 159 -21.11 -41.69 -22.31
C ASP A 159 -22.10 -40.93 -23.20
N ARG A 160 -21.70 -39.75 -23.67
CA ARG A 160 -22.50 -38.88 -24.54
C ARG A 160 -22.36 -39.22 -26.02
N ARG A 161 -21.49 -40.18 -26.38
CA ARG A 161 -21.23 -40.64 -27.74
C ARG A 161 -20.96 -39.48 -28.70
N VAL A 162 -20.10 -38.56 -28.28
CA VAL A 162 -19.74 -37.40 -29.12
C VAL A 162 -19.07 -37.90 -30.40
N PRO A 163 -19.61 -37.60 -31.60
CA PRO A 163 -19.08 -38.13 -32.86
C PRO A 163 -17.72 -37.51 -33.20
N PHE A 164 -16.85 -38.29 -33.84
CA PHE A 164 -15.58 -37.82 -34.39
C PHE A 164 -15.79 -37.24 -35.80
N GLU A 165 -16.47 -36.10 -35.88
CA GLU A 165 -16.83 -35.44 -37.15
C GLU A 165 -16.49 -33.95 -37.11
N LEU A 166 -16.25 -33.36 -38.29
CA LEU A 166 -16.16 -31.90 -38.40
C LEU A 166 -17.58 -31.33 -38.33
N PRO A 167 -17.86 -30.40 -37.40
CA PRO A 167 -19.15 -29.74 -37.37
C PRO A 167 -19.37 -28.94 -38.67
N ALA A 168 -20.60 -28.95 -39.18
CA ALA A 168 -20.96 -28.26 -40.42
C ALA A 168 -21.90 -27.07 -40.15
N GLY A 169 -21.87 -26.08 -41.05
CA GLY A 169 -22.78 -24.93 -41.00
C GLY A 169 -22.66 -24.12 -39.71
N ALA A 170 -23.79 -23.83 -39.06
CA ALA A 170 -23.82 -23.00 -37.85
C ALA A 170 -23.11 -23.64 -36.64
N GLU A 171 -23.06 -24.98 -36.56
CA GLU A 171 -22.38 -25.67 -35.46
C GLU A 171 -20.85 -25.45 -35.49
N LEU A 172 -20.28 -25.25 -36.69
CA LEU A 172 -18.85 -24.96 -36.85
C LEU A 172 -18.46 -23.68 -36.13
N ALA A 173 -19.26 -22.62 -36.27
CA ALA A 173 -19.00 -21.32 -35.66
C ALA A 173 -19.01 -21.41 -34.11
N ASP A 174 -20.01 -22.07 -33.53
CA ASP A 174 -20.12 -22.23 -32.08
C ASP A 174 -18.98 -23.08 -31.51
N ARG A 175 -18.63 -24.18 -32.20
CA ARG A 175 -17.52 -25.05 -31.80
C ARG A 175 -16.18 -24.34 -31.92
N LEU A 176 -15.98 -23.56 -32.98
CA LEU A 176 -14.76 -22.77 -33.18
C LEU A 176 -14.61 -21.70 -32.11
N SER A 177 -15.71 -21.02 -31.74
CA SER A 177 -15.71 -20.06 -30.63
C SER A 177 -15.20 -20.70 -29.33
N SER A 178 -15.64 -21.92 -29.01
CA SER A 178 -15.16 -22.63 -27.81
C SER A 178 -13.69 -23.03 -27.89
N VAL A 179 -13.20 -23.44 -29.07
CA VAL A 179 -11.76 -23.71 -29.28
C VAL A 179 -10.92 -22.45 -29.07
N LEU A 180 -11.34 -21.33 -29.68
CA LEU A 180 -10.66 -20.04 -29.54
C LEU A 180 -10.65 -19.57 -28.09
N GLU A 181 -11.77 -19.70 -27.38
CA GLU A 181 -11.87 -19.42 -25.94
C GLU A 181 -10.85 -20.21 -25.13
N VAL A 182 -10.75 -21.53 -25.35
CA VAL A 182 -9.81 -22.38 -24.62
C VAL A 182 -8.37 -21.99 -24.90
N VAL A 183 -8.01 -21.77 -26.17
CA VAL A 183 -6.64 -21.36 -26.54
C VAL A 183 -6.29 -20.00 -25.91
N TYR A 184 -7.22 -19.05 -25.92
CA TYR A 184 -6.98 -17.73 -25.32
C TYR A 184 -6.92 -17.79 -23.78
N LEU A 185 -7.71 -18.64 -23.13
CA LEU A 185 -7.64 -18.85 -21.68
C LEU A 185 -6.27 -19.40 -21.27
N VAL A 186 -5.74 -20.38 -22.01
CA VAL A 186 -4.39 -20.91 -21.80
C VAL A 186 -3.35 -19.80 -21.97
N PHE A 187 -3.49 -18.98 -23.03
CA PHE A 187 -2.58 -17.85 -23.24
C PHE A 187 -2.63 -16.84 -22.09
N ASN A 188 -3.82 -16.43 -21.66
CA ASN A 188 -4.00 -15.44 -20.61
C ASN A 188 -3.45 -15.90 -19.27
N GLU A 189 -3.70 -17.15 -18.88
CA GLU A 189 -3.13 -17.73 -17.65
C GLU A 189 -1.59 -17.79 -17.72
N GLY A 190 -1.02 -17.93 -18.92
CA GLY A 190 0.41 -17.83 -19.13
C GLY A 190 0.94 -16.39 -19.07
N TYR A 191 0.24 -15.45 -19.69
CA TYR A 191 0.73 -14.10 -19.97
C TYR A 191 0.53 -13.11 -18.81
N SER A 192 -0.50 -13.36 -17.99
CA SER A 192 -0.80 -12.63 -16.76
C SER A 192 -1.22 -13.66 -15.71
N ALA A 193 -0.24 -14.30 -15.07
CA ALA A 193 -0.49 -15.39 -14.12
C ALA A 193 -1.37 -14.92 -12.96
N SER A 194 -2.56 -15.51 -12.85
CA SER A 194 -3.62 -15.05 -11.92
C SER A 194 -3.29 -15.29 -10.45
N ALA A 195 -2.28 -16.12 -10.15
CA ALA A 195 -1.81 -16.44 -8.82
C ALA A 195 -0.36 -16.95 -8.84
N GLY A 196 0.27 -17.03 -7.66
CA GLY A 196 1.66 -17.45 -7.48
C GLY A 196 2.65 -16.29 -7.49
N ASP A 197 3.92 -16.62 -7.71
CA ASP A 197 5.04 -15.66 -7.62
C ASP A 197 5.48 -15.15 -9.00
N ASP A 198 5.38 -16.00 -10.05
CA ASP A 198 5.72 -15.62 -11.42
C ASP A 198 4.62 -14.74 -12.03
N LEU A 199 5.00 -13.66 -12.72
CA LEU A 199 4.06 -12.82 -13.49
C LEU A 199 3.71 -13.42 -14.87
N ILE A 200 4.64 -14.20 -15.44
CA ILE A 200 4.51 -14.83 -16.75
C ILE A 200 4.98 -16.27 -16.65
N ARG A 201 4.12 -17.21 -17.05
CA ARG A 201 4.46 -18.63 -17.26
C ARG A 201 4.75 -18.85 -18.74
N ALA A 202 6.00 -18.57 -19.14
CA ALA A 202 6.42 -18.52 -20.54
C ALA A 202 6.08 -19.80 -21.33
N ASP A 203 6.24 -20.97 -20.72
CA ASP A 203 5.92 -22.26 -21.35
C ASP A 203 4.45 -22.35 -21.79
N LEU A 204 3.52 -21.83 -20.97
CA LEU A 204 2.10 -21.85 -21.27
C LEU A 204 1.73 -20.87 -22.39
N CYS A 205 2.39 -19.70 -22.43
CA CYS A 205 2.25 -18.76 -23.54
C CYS A 205 2.75 -19.36 -24.87
N LEU A 206 3.93 -19.98 -24.85
CA LEU A 206 4.51 -20.61 -26.03
C LEU A 206 3.61 -21.75 -26.55
N GLU A 207 3.02 -22.51 -25.64
CA GLU A 207 2.11 -23.58 -26.00
C GLU A 207 0.81 -23.04 -26.62
N ALA A 208 0.20 -22.01 -26.03
CA ALA A 208 -0.98 -21.38 -26.62
C ALA A 208 -0.70 -20.75 -27.99
N LEU A 209 0.48 -20.14 -28.18
CA LEU A 209 0.92 -19.65 -29.50
C LEU A 209 1.07 -20.78 -30.51
N ARG A 210 1.61 -21.93 -30.09
CA ARG A 210 1.73 -23.13 -30.94
C ARG A 210 0.35 -23.64 -31.34
N LEU A 211 -0.57 -23.77 -30.39
CA LEU A 211 -1.96 -24.18 -30.64
C LEU A 211 -2.70 -23.21 -31.57
N GLY A 212 -2.55 -21.90 -31.36
CA GLY A 212 -3.18 -20.89 -32.22
C GLY A 212 -2.64 -20.93 -33.66
N ARG A 213 -1.33 -21.08 -33.85
CA ARG A 213 -0.72 -21.19 -35.18
C ARG A 213 -1.17 -22.47 -35.90
N LEU A 214 -1.22 -23.59 -35.18
CA LEU A 214 -1.76 -24.84 -35.70
C LEU A 214 -3.23 -24.66 -36.13
N LEU A 215 -4.05 -24.00 -35.31
CA LEU A 215 -5.43 -23.71 -35.67
C LEU A 215 -5.54 -22.81 -36.92
N ALA A 216 -4.65 -21.82 -37.09
CA ALA A 216 -4.61 -20.97 -38.28
C ALA A 216 -4.20 -21.71 -39.56
N GLU A 217 -3.42 -22.77 -39.44
CA GLU A 217 -3.09 -23.67 -40.55
C GLU A 217 -4.28 -24.59 -40.90
N LEU A 218 -5.01 -25.06 -39.88
CA LEU A 218 -6.14 -25.97 -40.04
C LEU A 218 -7.44 -25.26 -40.49
N ALA A 219 -7.62 -23.99 -40.12
CA ALA A 219 -8.79 -23.18 -40.45
C ALA A 219 -8.38 -21.84 -41.11
N PRO A 220 -7.73 -21.87 -42.28
CA PRO A 220 -7.13 -20.67 -42.89
C PRO A 220 -8.16 -19.65 -43.38
N ALA A 221 -9.42 -20.08 -43.61
CA ALA A 221 -10.50 -19.22 -44.07
C ALA A 221 -11.24 -18.50 -42.92
N GLU A 222 -10.87 -18.74 -41.66
CA GLU A 222 -11.57 -18.21 -40.49
C GLU A 222 -10.87 -16.96 -39.93
N PRO A 223 -11.48 -15.76 -40.04
CA PRO A 223 -10.84 -14.51 -39.63
C PRO A 223 -10.54 -14.45 -38.12
N GLU A 224 -11.42 -14.99 -37.28
CA GLU A 224 -11.26 -14.96 -35.82
C GLU A 224 -10.08 -15.79 -35.34
N VAL A 225 -9.71 -16.85 -36.08
CA VAL A 225 -8.51 -17.63 -35.79
C VAL A 225 -7.25 -16.78 -36.00
N HIS A 226 -7.18 -16.09 -37.14
CA HIS A 226 -6.07 -15.17 -37.43
C HIS A 226 -6.07 -13.96 -36.47
N GLY A 227 -7.25 -13.47 -36.08
CA GLY A 227 -7.41 -12.44 -35.06
C GLY A 227 -6.83 -12.88 -33.71
N LEU A 228 -7.16 -14.09 -33.24
CA LEU A 228 -6.63 -14.61 -31.99
C LEU A 228 -5.10 -14.79 -32.05
N VAL A 229 -4.57 -15.34 -33.15
CA VAL A 229 -3.11 -15.43 -33.34
C VAL A 229 -2.47 -14.05 -33.32
N ALA A 230 -3.03 -13.07 -34.04
CA ALA A 230 -2.52 -11.70 -34.04
C ALA A 230 -2.46 -11.09 -32.63
N LEU A 231 -3.55 -11.26 -31.87
CA LEU A 231 -3.65 -10.80 -30.49
C LEU A 231 -2.55 -11.41 -29.60
N MET A 232 -2.42 -12.74 -29.62
CA MET A 232 -1.45 -13.46 -28.78
C MET A 232 -0.01 -13.13 -29.17
N GLU A 233 0.33 -13.07 -30.47
CA GLU A 233 1.67 -12.72 -30.96
C GLU A 233 2.08 -11.32 -30.50
N ILE A 234 1.18 -10.34 -30.65
CA ILE A 234 1.45 -8.95 -30.26
C ILE A 234 1.55 -8.83 -28.73
N GLN A 235 0.70 -9.51 -27.97
CA GLN A 235 0.82 -9.52 -26.51
C GLN A 235 2.14 -10.17 -26.08
N ALA A 236 2.46 -11.36 -26.61
CA ALA A 236 3.69 -12.08 -26.29
C ALA A 236 4.96 -11.30 -26.65
N SER A 237 4.92 -10.45 -27.67
CA SER A 237 6.05 -9.58 -28.05
C SER A 237 6.57 -8.72 -26.90
N ARG A 238 5.72 -8.45 -25.90
CA ARG A 238 6.01 -7.57 -24.77
C ARG A 238 6.59 -8.30 -23.57
N ALA A 239 6.65 -9.64 -23.59
CA ALA A 239 6.98 -10.45 -22.41
C ALA A 239 8.26 -9.99 -21.70
N ALA A 240 9.33 -9.72 -22.45
CA ALA A 240 10.60 -9.25 -21.91
C ALA A 240 10.55 -7.83 -21.29
N ALA A 241 9.56 -7.02 -21.64
CA ALA A 241 9.41 -5.64 -21.16
C ALA A 241 8.41 -5.50 -19.99
N ARG A 242 7.72 -6.58 -19.61
CA ARG A 242 6.68 -6.58 -18.56
C ARG A 242 7.23 -6.73 -17.15
N THR A 243 8.46 -7.22 -17.03
CA THR A 243 9.11 -7.46 -15.74
C THR A 243 10.38 -6.62 -15.64
N GLY A 244 10.52 -5.92 -14.53
CA GLY A 244 11.72 -5.16 -14.20
C GLY A 244 12.84 -6.06 -13.64
N PRO A 245 14.02 -5.49 -13.36
CA PRO A 245 15.18 -6.24 -12.87
C PRO A 245 14.94 -7.01 -11.58
N ASP A 246 14.04 -6.49 -10.72
CA ASP A 246 13.75 -7.06 -9.40
C ASP A 246 12.49 -7.97 -9.43
N GLY A 247 12.01 -8.33 -10.62
CA GLY A 247 10.83 -9.18 -10.79
C GLY A 247 9.50 -8.41 -10.76
N GLU A 248 9.53 -7.09 -10.71
CA GLU A 248 8.36 -6.26 -10.56
C GLU A 248 7.55 -6.07 -11.85
N PRO A 249 6.21 -5.94 -11.77
CA PRO A 249 5.38 -5.58 -12.92
C PRO A 249 5.72 -4.17 -13.43
N VAL A 250 5.88 -4.05 -14.74
CA VAL A 250 6.08 -2.77 -15.44
C VAL A 250 4.80 -2.39 -16.19
N PRO A 251 4.11 -1.29 -15.81
CA PRO A 251 2.91 -0.80 -16.49
C PRO A 251 3.14 -0.54 -17.97
N LEU A 252 2.14 -0.80 -18.82
CA LEU A 252 2.26 -0.66 -20.28
C LEU A 252 2.87 0.68 -20.76
N PRO A 253 2.51 1.85 -20.19
CA PRO A 253 3.13 3.13 -20.59
C PRO A 253 4.61 3.27 -20.23
N GLU A 254 5.07 2.51 -19.22
CA GLU A 254 6.45 2.53 -18.71
C GLU A 254 7.33 1.46 -19.36
N GLN A 255 6.73 0.52 -20.12
CA GLN A 255 7.47 -0.53 -20.81
C GLN A 255 8.40 0.06 -21.87
N ASN A 256 9.67 -0.34 -21.83
CA ASN A 256 10.61 -0.01 -22.89
C ASN A 256 10.24 -0.78 -24.18
N ARG A 257 9.63 -0.08 -25.13
CA ARG A 257 9.17 -0.65 -26.41
C ARG A 257 10.30 -1.16 -27.31
N ALA A 258 11.54 -0.70 -27.11
CA ALA A 258 12.69 -1.23 -27.83
C ALA A 258 13.02 -2.69 -27.43
N ARG A 259 12.52 -3.15 -26.27
CA ARG A 259 12.64 -4.56 -25.83
C ARG A 259 11.51 -5.44 -26.36
N TRP A 260 10.58 -4.90 -27.15
CA TRP A 260 9.49 -5.70 -27.71
C TRP A 260 10.01 -6.52 -28.90
N ASP A 261 9.64 -7.79 -28.94
CA ASP A 261 10.06 -8.73 -29.97
C ASP A 261 9.46 -8.36 -31.33
N GLN A 262 10.33 -7.89 -32.22
CA GLN A 262 9.94 -7.41 -33.55
C GLN A 262 9.48 -8.55 -34.48
N LEU A 263 9.94 -9.79 -34.26
CA LEU A 263 9.48 -10.94 -35.05
C LEU A 263 8.03 -11.27 -34.69
N LEU A 264 7.70 -11.31 -33.40
CA LEU A 264 6.33 -11.56 -32.93
C LEU A 264 5.38 -10.44 -33.38
N ILE A 265 5.80 -9.17 -33.31
CA ILE A 265 5.02 -8.04 -33.85
C ILE A 265 4.72 -8.23 -35.35
N ARG A 266 5.74 -8.56 -36.16
CA ARG A 266 5.56 -8.79 -37.60
C ARG A 266 4.61 -9.95 -37.88
N ARG A 267 4.75 -11.07 -37.17
CA ARG A 267 3.83 -12.22 -37.28
C ARG A 267 2.40 -11.83 -36.93
N GLY A 268 2.22 -11.07 -35.85
CA GLY A 268 0.92 -10.58 -35.45
C GLY A 268 0.28 -9.67 -36.49
N PHE A 269 1.06 -8.77 -37.10
CA PHE A 269 0.58 -7.93 -38.21
C PHE A 269 0.22 -8.76 -39.44
N THR A 270 1.02 -9.77 -39.81
CA THR A 270 0.69 -10.68 -40.92
C THR A 270 -0.62 -11.41 -40.66
N ALA A 271 -0.83 -11.94 -39.45
CA ALA A 271 -2.08 -12.60 -39.09
C ALA A 271 -3.28 -11.61 -39.14
N MET A 272 -3.11 -10.39 -38.63
CA MET A 272 -4.16 -9.37 -38.71
C MET A 272 -4.52 -9.00 -40.15
N LEU A 273 -3.52 -8.89 -41.04
CA LEU A 273 -3.76 -8.64 -42.47
C LEU A 273 -4.54 -9.78 -43.11
N ARG A 274 -4.19 -11.05 -42.81
CA ARG A 274 -4.95 -12.21 -43.28
C ARG A 274 -6.41 -12.16 -42.82
N ALA A 275 -6.65 -11.87 -41.53
CA ALA A 275 -8.01 -11.74 -41.00
C ALA A 275 -8.82 -10.69 -41.76
N ARG A 276 -8.20 -9.54 -42.06
CA ARG A 276 -8.83 -8.44 -42.80
C ARG A 276 -9.11 -8.81 -44.27
N ASP A 277 -8.15 -9.46 -44.93
CA ASP A 277 -8.24 -9.76 -46.36
C ASP A 277 -9.32 -10.83 -46.67
N LEU A 278 -9.73 -11.63 -45.66
CA LEU A 278 -10.88 -12.54 -45.74
C LEU A 278 -12.24 -11.82 -45.82
N GLY A 279 -12.31 -10.53 -45.48
CA GLY A 279 -13.48 -9.66 -45.75
C GLY A 279 -14.74 -9.91 -44.93
N ALA A 280 -14.72 -10.82 -43.96
CA ALA A 280 -15.86 -11.08 -43.07
C ALA A 280 -15.99 -10.01 -41.97
N PRO A 281 -17.20 -9.82 -41.38
CA PRO A 281 -17.38 -8.95 -40.23
C PRO A 281 -16.46 -9.34 -39.06
N PRO A 282 -15.81 -8.38 -38.38
CA PRO A 282 -14.87 -8.69 -37.31
C PRO A 282 -15.59 -9.19 -36.06
N GLY A 283 -15.13 -10.31 -35.50
CA GLY A 283 -15.58 -10.82 -34.21
C GLY A 283 -14.71 -10.30 -33.05
N PRO A 284 -14.93 -10.82 -31.83
CA PRO A 284 -14.27 -10.35 -30.62
C PRO A 284 -12.73 -10.40 -30.68
N TYR A 285 -12.13 -11.41 -31.30
CA TYR A 285 -10.68 -11.56 -31.34
C TYR A 285 -10.03 -10.65 -32.37
N VAL A 286 -10.63 -10.46 -33.55
CA VAL A 286 -10.13 -9.49 -34.53
C VAL A 286 -10.17 -8.06 -33.96
N VAL A 287 -11.23 -7.69 -33.23
CA VAL A 287 -11.31 -6.36 -32.60
C VAL A 287 -10.27 -6.20 -31.47
N GLN A 288 -10.09 -7.22 -30.63
CA GLN A 288 -9.03 -7.20 -29.60
C GLN A 288 -7.63 -7.13 -30.22
N ALA A 289 -7.39 -7.85 -31.31
CA ALA A 289 -6.14 -7.79 -32.05
C ALA A 289 -5.90 -6.39 -32.62
N ALA A 290 -6.92 -5.74 -33.18
CA ALA A 290 -6.82 -4.36 -33.65
C ALA A 290 -6.41 -3.39 -32.53
N ILE A 291 -6.95 -3.56 -31.31
CA ILE A 291 -6.53 -2.77 -30.13
C ILE A 291 -5.05 -3.01 -29.82
N ALA A 292 -4.61 -4.27 -29.84
CA ALA A 292 -3.20 -4.62 -29.61
C ALA A 292 -2.28 -4.04 -30.71
N VAL A 293 -2.73 -4.02 -31.96
CA VAL A 293 -2.02 -3.42 -33.10
C VAL A 293 -1.80 -1.93 -32.89
N CYS A 294 -2.81 -1.17 -32.42
CA CYS A 294 -2.64 0.26 -32.12
C CYS A 294 -1.50 0.50 -31.12
N HIS A 295 -1.38 -0.35 -30.09
CA HIS A 295 -0.25 -0.28 -29.17
C HIS A 295 1.08 -0.63 -29.84
N ALA A 296 1.13 -1.69 -30.65
CA ALA A 296 2.36 -2.15 -31.32
C ALA A 296 2.87 -1.20 -32.41
N GLN A 297 1.99 -0.42 -33.06
CA GLN A 297 2.37 0.54 -34.08
C GLN A 297 3.02 1.81 -33.51
N ALA A 298 2.63 2.21 -32.31
CA ALA A 298 3.18 3.40 -31.68
C ALA A 298 4.64 3.17 -31.21
N ARG A 299 5.54 4.12 -31.54
CA ARG A 299 6.96 4.01 -31.18
C ARG A 299 7.20 4.32 -29.71
N THR A 300 6.45 5.27 -29.17
CA THR A 300 6.47 5.63 -27.74
C THR A 300 5.09 5.43 -27.11
N ALA A 301 5.01 5.47 -25.79
CA ALA A 301 3.73 5.38 -25.09
C ALA A 301 2.80 6.56 -25.44
N GLN A 302 3.37 7.74 -25.62
CA GLN A 302 2.67 8.99 -25.92
C GLN A 302 2.05 8.98 -27.32
N ASP A 303 2.67 8.30 -28.28
CA ASP A 303 2.16 8.19 -29.66
C ASP A 303 1.00 7.19 -29.81
N THR A 304 0.55 6.56 -28.72
CA THR A 304 -0.54 5.58 -28.78
C THR A 304 -1.86 6.29 -29.14
N ASP A 305 -2.50 5.85 -30.22
CA ASP A 305 -3.81 6.38 -30.63
C ASP A 305 -4.94 5.88 -29.71
N TRP A 306 -5.12 6.57 -28.60
CA TRP A 306 -6.16 6.27 -27.63
C TRP A 306 -7.57 6.55 -28.15
N ALA A 307 -7.74 7.47 -29.11
CA ALA A 307 -9.04 7.76 -29.71
C ALA A 307 -9.52 6.56 -30.53
N GLN A 308 -8.63 5.99 -31.36
CA GLN A 308 -8.90 4.77 -32.09
C GLN A 308 -9.17 3.58 -31.15
N ILE A 309 -8.35 3.40 -30.11
CA ILE A 309 -8.56 2.33 -29.12
C ILE A 309 -9.91 2.45 -28.43
N ALA A 310 -10.33 3.66 -28.04
CA ALA A 310 -11.65 3.89 -27.45
C ALA A 310 -12.79 3.51 -28.40
N SER A 311 -12.69 3.88 -29.68
CA SER A 311 -13.67 3.47 -30.70
C SER A 311 -13.71 1.96 -30.92
N LEU A 312 -12.56 1.28 -30.88
CA LEU A 312 -12.51 -0.19 -30.96
C LEU A 312 -13.15 -0.85 -29.73
N TYR A 313 -12.97 -0.29 -28.54
CA TYR A 313 -13.68 -0.76 -27.34
C TYR A 313 -15.20 -0.51 -27.42
N ASP A 314 -15.66 0.58 -28.04
CA ASP A 314 -17.10 0.80 -28.30
C ASP A 314 -17.67 -0.31 -29.20
N VAL A 315 -16.89 -0.80 -30.18
CA VAL A 315 -17.27 -1.97 -31.00
C VAL A 315 -17.24 -3.25 -30.16
N LEU A 316 -16.17 -3.48 -29.41
CA LEU A 316 -15.97 -4.71 -28.64
C LEU A 316 -17.06 -4.91 -27.58
N VAL A 317 -17.50 -3.85 -26.90
CA VAL A 317 -18.59 -3.93 -25.91
C VAL A 317 -19.91 -4.40 -26.54
N ARG A 318 -20.17 -4.09 -27.82
CA ARG A 318 -21.37 -4.58 -28.52
C ARG A 318 -21.28 -6.07 -28.87
N LEU A 319 -20.06 -6.55 -29.15
CA LEU A 319 -19.80 -7.97 -29.47
C LEU A 319 -19.69 -8.84 -28.22
N LEU A 320 -19.09 -8.30 -27.16
CA LEU A 320 -18.77 -8.99 -25.92
C LEU A 320 -19.07 -8.08 -24.70
N PRO A 321 -20.35 -7.95 -24.30
CA PRO A 321 -20.82 -7.02 -23.27
C PRO A 321 -20.50 -7.51 -21.85
N THR A 322 -19.24 -7.81 -21.57
CA THR A 322 -18.80 -8.28 -20.24
C THR A 322 -18.34 -7.11 -19.37
N PRO A 323 -18.49 -7.20 -18.03
CA PRO A 323 -18.01 -6.16 -17.10
C PRO A 323 -16.51 -5.88 -17.22
N VAL A 324 -15.70 -6.90 -17.56
CA VAL A 324 -14.25 -6.75 -17.77
C VAL A 324 -13.95 -5.92 -19.04
N VAL A 325 -14.67 -6.16 -20.14
CA VAL A 325 -14.53 -5.35 -21.36
C VAL A 325 -14.99 -3.91 -21.11
N GLN A 326 -16.04 -3.70 -20.33
CA GLN A 326 -16.49 -2.37 -19.92
C GLN A 326 -15.44 -1.62 -19.08
N LEU A 327 -14.76 -2.33 -18.16
CA LEU A 327 -13.67 -1.75 -17.38
C LEU A 327 -12.49 -1.34 -18.29
N ASN A 328 -12.10 -2.21 -19.22
CA ASN A 328 -11.03 -1.91 -20.18
C ASN A 328 -11.41 -0.72 -21.08
N ARG A 329 -12.68 -0.62 -21.50
CA ARG A 329 -13.22 0.54 -22.21
C ARG A 329 -13.11 1.82 -21.37
N ALA A 330 -13.40 1.76 -20.08
CA ALA A 330 -13.28 2.92 -19.19
C ALA A 330 -11.84 3.44 -19.13
N VAL A 331 -10.84 2.55 -19.13
CA VAL A 331 -9.42 2.95 -19.25
C VAL A 331 -9.16 3.66 -20.58
N ALA A 332 -9.59 3.09 -21.70
CA ALA A 332 -9.39 3.69 -23.02
C ALA A 332 -10.03 5.08 -23.13
N ILE A 333 -11.26 5.24 -22.63
CA ILE A 333 -11.96 6.53 -22.58
C ILE A 333 -11.24 7.51 -21.66
N GLY A 334 -10.76 7.06 -20.50
CA GLY A 334 -9.96 7.88 -19.58
C GLY A 334 -8.69 8.41 -20.21
N MET A 335 -8.02 7.61 -21.04
CA MET A 335 -6.82 8.03 -21.77
C MET A 335 -7.14 8.94 -22.97
N ALA A 336 -8.26 8.71 -23.67
CA ALA A 336 -8.63 9.50 -24.86
C ALA A 336 -9.31 10.83 -24.53
N ARG A 337 -10.14 10.87 -23.48
CA ARG A 337 -11.02 12.02 -23.14
C ARG A 337 -10.71 12.62 -21.77
N GLY A 338 -9.74 12.08 -21.05
CA GLY A 338 -9.30 12.55 -19.73
C GLY A 338 -9.76 11.67 -18.57
N PRO A 339 -9.01 11.67 -17.45
CA PRO A 339 -9.16 10.67 -16.39
C PRO A 339 -10.52 10.71 -15.68
N GLN A 340 -11.19 11.87 -15.62
CA GLN A 340 -12.53 11.98 -15.02
C GLN A 340 -13.57 11.18 -15.84
N ALA A 341 -13.52 11.23 -17.17
CA ALA A 341 -14.46 10.49 -18.02
C ALA A 341 -14.29 8.96 -17.87
N GLY A 342 -13.06 8.50 -17.66
CA GLY A 342 -12.79 7.10 -17.31
C GLY A 342 -13.32 6.75 -15.92
N LEU A 343 -13.10 7.63 -14.93
CA LEU A 343 -13.52 7.40 -13.55
C LEU A 343 -15.04 7.28 -13.42
N ASP A 344 -15.80 8.12 -14.13
CA ASP A 344 -17.27 8.08 -14.11
C ASP A 344 -17.80 6.70 -14.60
N LEU A 345 -17.16 6.14 -15.63
CA LEU A 345 -17.50 4.79 -16.13
C LEU A 345 -17.08 3.71 -15.13
N VAL A 346 -15.90 3.81 -14.53
CA VAL A 346 -15.44 2.86 -13.51
C VAL A 346 -16.35 2.86 -12.29
N ASP A 347 -16.78 4.03 -11.82
CA ASP A 347 -17.68 4.18 -10.68
C ASP A 347 -19.03 3.48 -10.95
N SER A 348 -19.54 3.51 -12.19
CA SER A 348 -20.75 2.77 -12.58
C SER A 348 -20.62 1.25 -12.47
N LEU A 349 -19.40 0.72 -12.57
CA LEU A 349 -19.09 -0.72 -12.49
C LEU A 349 -18.88 -1.21 -11.06
N THR A 350 -18.73 -0.32 -10.08
CA THR A 350 -18.44 -0.70 -8.68
C THR A 350 -19.54 -1.52 -8.02
N GLY A 351 -20.78 -1.39 -8.51
CA GLY A 351 -21.93 -2.18 -8.04
C GLY A 351 -22.07 -3.56 -8.69
N ASP A 352 -21.28 -3.89 -9.72
CA ASP A 352 -21.43 -5.14 -10.46
C ASP A 352 -20.91 -6.34 -9.64
N PRO A 353 -21.76 -7.35 -9.35
CA PRO A 353 -21.35 -8.53 -8.59
C PRO A 353 -20.18 -9.31 -9.22
N ALA A 354 -20.06 -9.29 -10.56
CA ALA A 354 -19.02 -10.03 -11.27
C ALA A 354 -17.61 -9.44 -11.07
N LEU A 355 -17.51 -8.17 -10.67
CA LEU A 355 -16.23 -7.48 -10.45
C LEU A 355 -15.87 -7.32 -8.97
N ARG A 356 -16.69 -7.84 -8.04
CA ARG A 356 -16.49 -7.66 -6.59
C ARG A 356 -15.11 -8.09 -6.11
N ASP A 357 -14.65 -9.25 -6.59
CA ASP A 357 -13.37 -9.85 -6.21
C ASP A 357 -12.28 -9.60 -7.26
N TYR A 358 -12.56 -8.77 -8.27
CA TYR A 358 -11.63 -8.50 -9.36
C TYR A 358 -10.72 -7.32 -9.01
N HIS A 359 -9.50 -7.62 -8.59
CA HIS A 359 -8.53 -6.63 -8.08
C HIS A 359 -8.21 -5.49 -9.06
N LEU A 360 -8.36 -5.70 -10.36
CA LEU A 360 -8.09 -4.66 -11.37
C LEU A 360 -9.13 -3.54 -11.38
N LEU A 361 -10.36 -3.77 -10.90
CA LEU A 361 -11.36 -2.72 -10.76
C LEU A 361 -10.90 -1.60 -9.79
N PRO A 362 -10.58 -1.90 -8.51
CA PRO A 362 -10.02 -0.89 -7.62
C PRO A 362 -8.65 -0.38 -8.08
N ALA A 363 -7.82 -1.18 -8.76
CA ALA A 363 -6.52 -0.71 -9.28
C ALA A 363 -6.68 0.36 -10.37
N VAL A 364 -7.58 0.15 -11.34
CA VAL A 364 -7.87 1.14 -12.40
C VAL A 364 -8.46 2.40 -11.79
N ARG A 365 -9.40 2.26 -10.84
CA ARG A 365 -9.98 3.38 -10.11
C ARG A 365 -8.91 4.21 -9.40
N ALA A 366 -7.97 3.54 -8.73
CA ALA A 366 -6.85 4.17 -8.04
C ALA A 366 -5.94 4.97 -8.99
N ASP A 367 -5.59 4.41 -10.15
CA ASP A 367 -4.74 5.09 -11.15
C ASP A 367 -5.42 6.35 -11.70
N LEU A 368 -6.72 6.29 -12.00
CA LEU A 368 -7.49 7.45 -12.45
C LEU A 368 -7.61 8.54 -11.38
N LEU A 369 -7.83 8.16 -10.12
CA LEU A 369 -7.85 9.07 -8.97
C LEU A 369 -6.48 9.74 -8.74
N ALA A 370 -5.39 8.99 -8.90
CA ALA A 370 -4.04 9.53 -8.80
C ALA A 370 -3.78 10.58 -9.89
N ARG A 371 -4.21 10.32 -11.14
CA ARG A 371 -4.11 11.28 -12.25
C ARG A 371 -4.97 12.53 -12.07
N LEU A 372 -6.01 12.45 -11.24
CA LEU A 372 -6.88 13.57 -10.87
C LEU A 372 -6.40 14.32 -9.61
N ASP A 373 -5.18 14.03 -9.13
CA ASP A 373 -4.60 14.61 -7.92
C ASP A 373 -5.46 14.37 -6.66
N ARG A 374 -6.03 13.16 -6.54
CA ARG A 374 -6.81 12.71 -5.37
C ARG A 374 -6.09 11.60 -4.59
N PRO A 375 -4.91 11.87 -4.00
CA PRO A 375 -4.00 10.84 -3.48
C PRO A 375 -4.60 10.03 -2.32
N ALA A 376 -5.40 10.63 -1.45
CA ALA A 376 -6.02 9.93 -0.32
C ALA A 376 -7.02 8.86 -0.77
N GLN A 377 -7.80 9.14 -1.82
CA GLN A 377 -8.76 8.19 -2.38
C GLN A 377 -8.03 7.12 -3.19
N ALA A 378 -7.04 7.53 -4.00
CA ALA A 378 -6.21 6.61 -4.78
C ALA A 378 -5.48 5.60 -3.90
N ARG A 379 -4.92 6.03 -2.76
CA ARG A 379 -4.23 5.16 -1.80
C ARG A 379 -5.15 4.05 -1.28
N ARG A 380 -6.36 4.41 -0.83
CA ARG A 380 -7.35 3.43 -0.34
C ARG A 380 -7.71 2.40 -1.40
N GLU A 381 -7.87 2.83 -2.65
CA GLU A 381 -8.20 1.92 -3.75
C GLU A 381 -7.02 1.02 -4.14
N PHE A 382 -5.78 1.53 -4.15
CA PHE A 382 -4.59 0.69 -4.35
C PHE A 382 -4.43 -0.35 -3.24
N GLU A 383 -4.66 0.02 -1.98
CA GLU A 383 -4.66 -0.91 -0.84
C GLU A 383 -5.77 -1.98 -0.98
N ARG A 384 -6.96 -1.58 -1.43
CA ARG A 384 -8.08 -2.51 -1.70
C ARG A 384 -7.77 -3.47 -2.84
N ALA A 385 -7.14 -2.97 -3.90
CA ALA A 385 -6.65 -3.79 -5.00
C ALA A 385 -5.58 -4.80 -4.53
N ALA A 386 -4.62 -4.34 -3.72
CA ALA A 386 -3.57 -5.19 -3.17
C ALA A 386 -4.13 -6.31 -2.27
N ALA A 387 -5.20 -6.04 -1.51
CA ALA A 387 -5.86 -7.04 -0.68
C ALA A 387 -6.58 -8.13 -1.49
N ALA A 388 -7.06 -7.80 -2.70
CA ALA A 388 -7.75 -8.74 -3.60
C ALA A 388 -6.79 -9.48 -4.57
N ALA A 389 -5.56 -8.99 -4.73
CA ALA A 389 -4.57 -9.60 -5.61
C ALA A 389 -4.07 -10.95 -5.05
N ARG A 390 -4.07 -11.99 -5.90
CA ARG A 390 -3.61 -13.35 -5.56
C ARG A 390 -2.18 -13.64 -6.01
N ASN A 391 -1.61 -12.77 -6.85
CA ASN A 391 -0.22 -12.81 -7.25
C ASN A 391 0.62 -11.90 -6.31
N ALA A 392 1.73 -12.42 -5.80
CA ALA A 392 2.55 -11.71 -4.81
C ALA A 392 3.19 -10.44 -5.38
N ALA A 393 3.71 -10.51 -6.61
CA ALA A 393 4.36 -9.38 -7.28
C ALA A 393 3.36 -8.27 -7.65
N GLU A 394 2.14 -8.61 -8.07
CA GLU A 394 1.06 -7.63 -8.27
C GLU A 394 0.65 -6.94 -6.97
N ARG A 395 0.49 -7.72 -5.89
CA ARG A 395 0.16 -7.18 -4.56
C ARG A 395 1.22 -6.18 -4.08
N GLU A 396 2.49 -6.54 -4.16
CA GLU A 396 3.59 -5.67 -3.75
C GLU A 396 3.68 -4.41 -4.61
N PHE A 397 3.49 -4.55 -5.93
CA PHE A 397 3.44 -3.42 -6.85
C PHE A 397 2.34 -2.41 -6.47
N LEU A 398 1.13 -2.89 -6.19
CA LEU A 398 0.00 -2.05 -5.79
C LEU A 398 0.26 -1.34 -4.44
N LEU A 399 0.87 -2.02 -3.47
CA LEU A 399 1.26 -1.41 -2.19
C LEU A 399 2.35 -0.34 -2.37
N ARG A 400 3.35 -0.58 -3.24
CA ARG A 400 4.36 0.43 -3.58
C ARG A 400 3.73 1.66 -4.24
N ARG A 401 2.77 1.48 -5.14
CA ARG A 401 2.02 2.59 -5.73
C ARG A 401 1.23 3.38 -4.68
N ALA A 402 0.58 2.69 -3.74
CA ALA A 402 -0.10 3.34 -2.63
C ALA A 402 0.86 4.18 -1.77
N ALA A 403 2.04 3.64 -1.44
CA ALA A 403 3.05 4.30 -0.63
C ALA A 403 3.69 5.51 -1.33
N ALA A 404 3.89 5.44 -2.64
CA ALA A 404 4.51 6.49 -3.46
C ALA A 404 3.62 7.73 -3.67
N LEU A 405 2.32 7.64 -3.40
CA LEU A 405 1.43 8.80 -3.45
C LEU A 405 1.81 9.81 -2.37
N PRO A 406 1.75 11.13 -2.65
CA PRO A 406 2.02 12.13 -1.63
C PRO A 406 1.09 11.93 -0.43
N GLU A 407 1.63 12.03 0.78
CA GLU A 407 0.79 12.15 1.98
C GLU A 407 -0.07 13.40 1.81
N ALA A 408 -1.38 13.28 2.05
CA ALA A 408 -2.24 14.45 2.06
C ALA A 408 -1.63 15.46 3.06
N PRO A 409 -1.46 16.75 2.70
CA PRO A 409 -1.16 17.75 3.70
C PRO A 409 -2.25 17.64 4.76
N ALA A 410 -1.87 17.33 6.00
CA ALA A 410 -2.84 17.07 7.04
C ALA A 410 -3.76 18.28 7.17
N THR A 411 -5.01 18.11 6.75
CA THR A 411 -6.02 19.16 6.80
C THR A 411 -6.40 19.38 8.26
N GLY A 412 -5.84 20.43 8.85
CA GLY A 412 -6.09 20.81 10.24
C GLY A 412 -5.21 21.98 10.69
N PRO A 413 -5.56 22.66 11.80
CA PRO A 413 -4.71 23.69 12.36
C PRO A 413 -3.35 23.11 12.74
N THR A 414 -2.28 23.87 12.49
CA THR A 414 -0.92 23.43 12.86
C THR A 414 -0.63 23.77 14.32
N LEU A 415 0.36 23.08 14.91
CA LEU A 415 0.84 23.34 16.26
C LEU A 415 1.20 24.82 16.47
N GLY A 416 1.92 25.43 15.51
CA GLY A 416 2.31 26.84 15.59
C GLY A 416 1.14 27.82 15.49
N GLN A 417 0.10 27.50 14.71
CA GLN A 417 -1.12 28.30 14.65
C GLN A 417 -1.90 28.19 15.98
N SER A 418 -2.19 26.96 16.40
CA SER A 418 -2.94 26.69 17.63
C SER A 418 -2.26 27.21 18.88
N ALA A 419 -0.93 27.13 18.97
CA ALA A 419 -0.17 27.67 20.09
C ALA A 419 -0.31 29.21 20.19
N ARG A 420 -0.34 29.93 19.06
CA ARG A 420 -0.56 31.37 19.04
C ARG A 420 -1.97 31.73 19.47
N GLU A 421 -2.98 31.06 18.93
CA GLU A 421 -4.39 31.25 19.29
C GLU A 421 -4.63 30.99 20.78
N PHE A 422 -4.06 29.92 21.34
CA PHE A 422 -4.16 29.59 22.76
C PHE A 422 -3.58 30.69 23.66
N LEU A 423 -2.46 31.31 23.27
CA LEU A 423 -1.80 32.35 24.07
C LEU A 423 -2.49 33.72 23.98
N LEU A 424 -3.41 33.91 23.03
CA LEU A 424 -4.22 35.13 22.87
C LEU A 424 -5.51 35.13 23.70
N ARG A 425 -5.75 34.05 24.45
CA ARG A 425 -6.92 33.93 25.34
C ARG A 425 -6.94 35.01 26.42
N THR A 426 -8.12 35.57 26.67
CA THR A 426 -8.35 36.66 27.63
C THR A 426 -8.55 36.18 29.07
N ASP A 427 -8.73 34.87 29.28
CA ASP A 427 -8.97 34.26 30.59
C ASP A 427 -7.68 33.80 31.30
N LEU A 428 -6.51 34.04 30.70
CA LEU A 428 -5.20 33.76 31.30
C LEU A 428 -4.53 35.06 31.77
N ASP A 429 -3.96 35.06 32.97
CA ASP A 429 -3.18 36.19 33.45
C ASP A 429 -1.81 36.31 32.74
N ALA A 430 -1.23 37.51 32.76
CA ALA A 430 0.01 37.80 32.04
C ALA A 430 1.22 36.94 32.48
N GLN A 431 1.25 36.46 33.73
CA GLN A 431 2.32 35.59 34.21
C GLN A 431 2.13 34.16 33.72
N THR A 432 0.90 33.66 33.69
CA THR A 432 0.56 32.35 33.12
C THR A 432 0.85 32.30 31.62
N ILE A 433 0.47 33.34 30.86
CA ILE A 433 0.78 33.45 29.43
C ILE A 433 2.29 33.35 29.18
N ARG A 434 3.11 34.10 29.93
CA ARG A 434 4.58 34.02 29.79
C ARG A 434 5.11 32.61 30.05
N SER A 435 4.60 31.94 31.08
CA SER A 435 5.00 30.57 31.43
C SER A 435 4.58 29.55 30.37
N TYR A 436 3.36 29.64 29.87
CA TYR A 436 2.85 28.73 28.84
C TYR A 436 3.55 28.96 27.50
N ALA A 437 3.78 30.22 27.13
CA ALA A 437 4.51 30.58 25.92
C ALA A 437 5.95 30.05 25.89
N GLN A 438 6.60 29.91 27.04
CA GLN A 438 7.93 29.27 27.10
C GLN A 438 7.86 27.79 26.70
N THR A 439 6.83 27.08 27.17
CA THR A 439 6.63 25.65 26.89
C THR A 439 6.23 25.42 25.43
N LEU A 440 5.24 26.17 24.95
CA LEU A 440 4.72 25.99 23.59
C LEU A 440 5.73 26.39 22.52
N ARG A 441 6.51 27.47 22.73
CA ARG A 441 7.60 27.81 21.81
C ARG A 441 8.64 26.71 21.71
N ARG A 442 8.95 26.04 22.81
CA ARG A 442 9.89 24.92 22.78
C ARG A 442 9.33 23.71 22.01
N LEU A 443 8.05 23.38 22.20
CA LEU A 443 7.37 22.36 21.41
C LEU A 443 7.36 22.70 19.91
N CYS A 444 7.04 23.94 19.56
CA CYS A 444 7.11 24.44 18.19
C CYS A 444 8.50 24.35 17.57
N LEU A 445 9.55 24.70 18.32
CA LEU A 445 10.94 24.63 17.85
C LEU A 445 11.39 23.19 17.60
N ASP A 446 11.06 22.27 18.51
CA ASP A 446 11.57 20.90 18.47
C ASP A 446 10.72 19.99 17.54
N LEU A 447 9.41 20.26 17.39
CA LEU A 447 8.49 19.46 16.57
C LEU A 447 8.11 20.11 15.23
N GLY A 448 8.40 21.41 15.06
CA GLY A 448 8.06 22.20 13.88
C GLY A 448 6.69 22.90 13.97
N ASP A 449 6.64 24.16 13.53
CA ASP A 449 5.43 24.98 13.51
C ASP A 449 4.34 24.47 12.56
N SER A 450 4.73 23.77 11.49
CA SER A 450 3.85 23.17 10.50
C SER A 450 3.32 21.80 10.92
N LEU A 451 3.69 21.29 12.10
CA LEU A 451 3.19 20.01 12.59
C LEU A 451 1.66 20.05 12.68
N PRO A 452 0.93 19.10 12.07
CA PRO A 452 -0.51 19.01 12.23
C PRO A 452 -0.88 18.76 13.70
N LEU A 453 -1.88 19.46 14.23
CA LEU A 453 -2.23 19.33 15.65
C LEU A 453 -2.66 17.89 16.03
N SER A 454 -3.26 17.16 15.08
CA SER A 454 -3.60 15.73 15.22
C SER A 454 -2.40 14.82 15.37
N ALA A 455 -1.21 15.25 14.95
CA ALA A 455 0.04 14.50 15.08
C ALA A 455 0.78 14.79 16.39
N LEU A 456 0.23 15.62 17.29
CA LEU A 456 0.82 15.91 18.60
C LEU A 456 0.52 14.78 19.60
N THR A 457 1.29 13.68 19.52
CA THR A 457 1.09 12.51 20.40
C THR A 457 1.86 12.62 21.73
N PRO A 458 1.45 11.88 22.79
CA PRO A 458 2.17 11.83 24.07
C PRO A 458 3.65 11.42 23.95
N GLU A 459 3.99 10.58 22.97
CA GLU A 459 5.37 10.14 22.71
C GLU A 459 6.25 11.29 22.22
N ARG A 460 5.75 12.07 21.26
CA ARG A 460 6.49 13.23 20.71
C ARG A 460 6.69 14.30 21.77
N VAL A 461 5.64 14.59 22.55
CA VAL A 461 5.73 15.51 23.68
C VAL A 461 6.71 14.99 24.74
N GLY A 462 6.68 13.70 25.05
CA GLY A 462 7.63 13.05 25.96
C GLY A 462 9.10 13.20 25.52
N GLY A 463 9.36 13.06 24.22
CA GLY A 463 10.69 13.27 23.63
C GLY A 463 11.21 14.69 23.87
N VAL A 464 10.39 15.71 23.60
CA VAL A 464 10.74 17.13 23.85
C VAL A 464 10.99 17.39 25.33
N PHE A 465 10.16 16.82 26.21
CA PHE A 465 10.30 16.98 27.65
C PHE A 465 11.59 16.38 28.18
N THR A 466 11.94 15.18 27.71
CA THR A 466 13.18 14.51 28.09
C THR A 466 14.39 15.33 27.64
N ALA A 467 14.39 15.80 26.39
CA ALA A 467 15.49 16.58 25.84
C ALA A 467 15.65 17.97 26.47
N SER A 468 14.55 18.62 26.84
CA SER A 468 14.57 20.03 27.28
C SER A 468 14.52 20.22 28.79
N TRP A 469 13.87 19.29 29.50
CA TRP A 469 13.58 19.41 30.93
C TRP A 469 13.84 18.11 31.70
N GLY A 470 14.52 17.12 31.14
CA GLY A 470 14.82 15.84 31.79
C GLY A 470 15.39 16.02 33.20
N ASP A 471 16.36 16.90 33.34
CA ASP A 471 17.05 17.21 34.61
C ASP A 471 16.44 18.38 35.39
N ALA A 472 15.29 18.90 34.96
CA ALA A 472 14.66 20.04 35.61
C ALA A 472 14.10 19.67 36.99
N ALA A 473 14.26 20.58 37.95
CA ALA A 473 13.65 20.47 39.27
C ALA A 473 12.12 20.25 39.16
N ALA A 474 11.55 19.49 40.09
CA ALA A 474 10.14 19.08 40.08
C ALA A 474 9.15 20.23 39.84
N ARG A 475 9.40 21.41 40.44
CA ARG A 475 8.57 22.60 40.25
C ARG A 475 8.57 23.09 38.79
N THR A 476 9.72 23.08 38.14
CA THR A 476 9.89 23.50 36.75
C THR A 476 9.25 22.48 35.81
N TRP A 477 9.52 21.19 36.03
CA TRP A 477 8.90 20.09 35.28
C TRP A 477 7.38 20.14 35.32
N ASN A 478 6.80 20.20 36.53
CA ASN A 478 5.35 20.22 36.71
C ASN A 478 4.69 21.45 36.07
N ARG A 479 5.39 22.60 36.03
CA ARG A 479 4.89 23.81 35.38
C ARG A 479 4.81 23.66 33.86
N HIS A 480 5.83 23.08 33.22
CA HIS A 480 5.80 22.80 31.78
C HIS A 480 4.74 21.75 31.45
N ARG A 481 4.63 20.69 32.27
CA ARG A 481 3.58 19.68 32.14
C ARG A 481 2.17 20.29 32.22
N ALA A 482 1.94 21.20 33.16
CA ALA A 482 0.66 21.89 33.30
C ALA A 482 0.31 22.73 32.06
N ALA A 483 1.29 23.40 31.46
CA ALA A 483 1.10 24.14 30.22
C ALA A 483 0.65 23.24 29.05
N VAL A 484 1.26 22.07 28.89
CA VAL A 484 0.87 21.09 27.86
C VAL A 484 -0.53 20.54 28.08
N ARG A 485 -0.87 20.17 29.33
CA ARG A 485 -2.23 19.70 29.66
C ARG A 485 -3.27 20.77 29.36
N SER A 486 -3.00 22.01 29.73
CA SER A 486 -3.90 23.14 29.51
C SER A 486 -4.11 23.41 28.02
N PHE A 487 -3.03 23.41 27.24
CA PHE A 487 -3.08 23.53 25.79
C PHE A 487 -3.86 22.37 25.14
N GLY A 488 -3.56 21.13 25.51
CA GLY A 488 -4.24 19.94 24.98
C GLY A 488 -5.73 19.92 25.27
N THR A 489 -6.12 20.31 26.50
CA THR A 489 -7.54 20.41 26.89
C THR A 489 -8.27 21.45 26.05
N TRP A 490 -7.66 22.62 25.82
CA TRP A 490 -8.24 23.67 24.99
C TRP A 490 -8.34 23.25 23.52
N ALA A 491 -7.33 22.56 23.00
CA ALA A 491 -7.27 22.08 21.63
C ALA A 491 -8.17 20.85 21.35
N GLY A 492 -8.85 20.30 22.37
CA GLY A 492 -9.66 19.09 22.24
C GLY A 492 -8.84 17.82 21.99
N LEU A 493 -7.58 17.80 22.39
CA LEU A 493 -6.68 16.65 22.22
C LEU A 493 -6.84 15.65 23.37
N ALA A 494 -6.71 14.36 23.06
CA ALA A 494 -6.50 13.33 24.07
C ALA A 494 -5.19 13.62 24.82
N ASP A 495 -5.22 13.61 26.15
CA ASP A 495 -4.19 14.18 27.06
C ASP A 495 -2.75 14.06 26.52
N PRO A 496 -2.19 15.11 25.89
CA PRO A 496 -0.86 15.05 25.27
C PRO A 496 0.26 14.93 26.33
N ALA A 497 -0.05 15.11 27.62
CA ALA A 497 0.88 14.93 28.72
C ALA A 497 0.66 13.58 29.44
N ALA A 498 -0.08 12.63 28.87
CA ALA A 498 -0.41 11.36 29.51
C ALA A 498 0.83 10.54 29.95
N ARG A 499 1.95 10.65 29.22
CA ARG A 499 3.22 9.98 29.53
C ARG A 499 4.17 10.80 30.42
N LEU A 500 3.74 11.98 30.88
CA LEU A 500 4.55 12.84 31.75
C LEU A 500 4.07 12.66 33.18
N ASP A 501 4.85 11.99 34.01
CA ASP A 501 4.52 11.83 35.43
C ASP A 501 4.68 13.15 36.20
N LEU A 502 3.84 13.34 37.22
CA LEU A 502 3.99 14.45 38.15
C LEU A 502 5.20 14.18 39.04
N ARG A 503 6.15 15.11 39.11
CA ARG A 503 7.31 14.98 40.00
C ARG A 503 7.00 15.55 41.37
N THR A 504 7.26 14.80 42.43
CA THR A 504 7.11 15.30 43.81
C THR A 504 8.23 16.29 44.11
N PRO A 505 7.93 17.54 44.50
CA PRO A 505 8.97 18.47 44.93
C PRO A 505 9.56 17.99 46.25
N GLU A 506 10.85 17.73 46.27
CA GLU A 506 11.56 17.49 47.53
C GLU A 506 11.48 18.75 48.40
N PRO A 507 11.14 18.62 49.69
CA PRO A 507 11.23 19.72 50.62
C PRO A 507 12.71 20.09 50.76
N SER A 508 13.10 21.26 50.27
CA SER A 508 14.43 21.80 50.55
C SER A 508 14.54 22.02 52.06
N PRO A 509 15.54 21.45 52.75
CA PRO A 509 15.73 21.72 54.17
C PRO A 509 15.94 23.22 54.36
N ARG A 510 15.08 23.87 55.15
CA ARG A 510 15.31 25.25 55.56
C ARG A 510 16.45 25.23 56.58
N PRO A 511 17.56 25.94 56.35
CA PRO A 511 18.58 26.06 57.37
C PRO A 511 17.95 26.74 58.59
N VAL A 512 18.05 26.12 59.77
CA VAL A 512 17.75 26.80 61.03
C VAL A 512 18.90 27.78 61.25
N LEU A 513 18.62 29.06 61.05
CA LEU A 513 19.62 30.11 61.13
C LEU A 513 19.79 30.51 62.59
N ASP A 514 20.99 30.29 63.14
CA ASP A 514 21.35 30.87 64.44
C ASP A 514 21.53 32.38 64.27
N LEU A 515 20.57 33.14 64.80
CA LEU A 515 20.51 34.59 64.68
C LEU A 515 21.18 35.29 65.87
N ASP A 516 21.58 34.57 66.93
CA ASP A 516 22.18 35.19 68.12
C ASP A 516 23.48 35.96 67.79
N PRO A 517 24.40 35.43 66.94
CA PRO A 517 25.57 36.17 66.51
C PRO A 517 25.23 37.43 65.71
N LEU A 518 24.14 37.44 64.95
CA LEU A 518 23.72 38.60 64.15
C LEU A 518 23.35 39.78 65.06
N TRP A 519 22.66 39.50 66.16
CA TRP A 519 22.18 40.52 67.09
C TRP A 519 23.28 41.15 67.95
N ALA A 520 24.43 40.47 68.08
CA ALA A 520 25.59 40.97 68.81
C ALA A 520 26.52 41.86 67.96
N ARG A 521 26.28 41.98 66.64
CA ARG A 521 27.08 42.82 65.75
C ARG A 521 26.69 44.29 65.85
N ASP A 522 27.67 45.16 65.62
CA ASP A 522 27.43 46.59 65.41
C ASP A 522 26.80 46.80 64.02
N LEU A 523 25.47 46.88 63.99
CA LEU A 523 24.67 47.01 62.77
C LEU A 523 24.11 48.42 62.64
N PRO A 524 24.05 49.00 61.44
CA PRO A 524 23.37 50.26 61.27
C PRO A 524 21.88 50.12 61.62
N LEU A 525 21.32 51.18 62.22
CA LEU A 525 19.98 51.18 62.82
C LEU A 525 18.89 50.70 61.86
N ARG A 526 18.98 51.04 60.57
CA ARG A 526 18.01 50.65 59.53
C ARG A 526 17.97 49.13 59.36
N GLU A 527 19.12 48.52 59.15
CA GLU A 527 19.29 47.08 58.94
C GLU A 527 18.85 46.31 60.18
N HIS A 528 19.30 46.74 61.36
CA HIS A 528 18.95 46.10 62.62
C HIS A 528 17.43 46.13 62.84
N THR A 529 16.79 47.29 62.63
CA THR A 529 15.33 47.43 62.76
C THR A 529 14.58 46.57 61.75
N LEU A 530 15.00 46.57 60.47
CA LEU A 530 14.36 45.78 59.42
C LEU A 530 14.44 44.27 59.70
N TRP A 531 15.61 43.78 60.07
CA TRP A 531 15.81 42.36 60.32
C TRP A 531 15.11 41.90 61.59
N ARG A 532 15.06 42.74 62.65
CA ARG A 532 14.24 42.47 63.85
C ARG A 532 12.75 42.45 63.54
N LEU A 533 12.25 43.40 62.75
CA LEU A 533 10.86 43.42 62.33
C LEU A 533 10.49 42.14 61.58
N LEU A 534 11.33 41.70 60.64
CA LEU A 534 11.09 40.47 59.88
C LEU A 534 11.09 39.22 60.76
N HIS A 535 12.03 39.14 61.69
CA HIS A 535 12.13 38.03 62.63
C HIS A 535 10.93 37.96 63.59
N GLU A 536 10.54 39.09 64.18
CA GLU A 536 9.50 39.12 65.21
C GLU A 536 8.07 39.01 64.65
N SER A 537 7.85 39.46 63.41
CA SER A 537 6.51 39.49 62.78
C SER A 537 6.24 38.35 61.80
N GLY A 538 7.28 37.66 61.31
CA GLY A 538 7.15 36.58 60.31
C GLY A 538 6.69 37.03 58.91
N VAL A 539 6.52 38.34 58.70
CA VAL A 539 6.02 38.90 57.43
C VAL A 539 7.04 38.74 56.31
N SER A 540 6.59 38.90 55.06
CA SER A 540 7.53 38.91 53.94
C SER A 540 8.38 40.18 53.94
N ALA A 541 9.63 40.10 53.48
CA ALA A 541 10.48 41.28 53.27
C ALA A 541 9.82 42.35 52.39
N ARG A 542 9.06 41.94 51.37
CA ARG A 542 8.28 42.87 50.53
C ARG A 542 7.21 43.61 51.34
N THR A 543 6.53 42.92 52.26
CA THR A 543 5.53 43.51 53.16
C THR A 543 6.16 44.52 54.12
N ALA A 544 7.28 44.17 54.75
CA ALA A 544 7.97 45.08 55.68
C ALA A 544 8.52 46.33 54.98
N LEU A 545 9.11 46.16 53.78
CA LEU A 545 9.65 47.28 53.01
C LEU A 545 8.56 48.21 52.46
N ALA A 546 7.33 47.72 52.29
CA ALA A 546 6.19 48.50 51.82
C ALA A 546 5.55 49.38 52.91
N LEU A 547 5.97 49.26 54.17
CA LEU A 547 5.43 50.07 55.27
C LEU A 547 5.73 51.56 55.09
N ASP A 548 4.71 52.38 55.31
CA ASP A 548 4.84 53.82 55.50
C ASP A 548 4.64 54.21 56.96
N VAL A 549 5.23 55.33 57.36
CA VAL A 549 5.20 55.80 58.76
C VAL A 549 3.77 56.07 59.22
N ALA A 550 2.91 56.53 58.32
CA ALA A 550 1.50 56.80 58.60
C ALA A 550 0.67 55.52 58.88
N ASP A 551 1.19 54.36 58.50
CA ASP A 551 0.52 53.07 58.73
C ASP A 551 0.94 52.41 60.05
N LEU A 552 1.85 53.03 60.81
CA LEU A 552 2.37 52.52 62.07
C LEU A 552 1.52 52.98 63.25
N ASP A 553 1.14 52.03 64.10
CA ASP A 553 0.57 52.22 65.41
C ASP A 553 1.63 51.78 66.44
N LEU A 554 2.43 52.76 66.89
CA LEU A 554 3.58 52.50 67.76
C LEU A 554 3.17 52.07 69.17
N ASP A 555 1.99 52.53 69.64
CA ASP A 555 1.46 52.20 70.96
C ASP A 555 1.04 50.73 71.03
N ASP A 556 0.30 50.27 70.01
CA ASP A 556 -0.14 48.87 69.91
C ASP A 556 0.86 47.94 69.19
N ARG A 557 2.06 48.45 68.86
CA ARG A 557 3.16 47.72 68.20
C ARG A 557 2.72 46.99 66.93
N ARG A 558 1.93 47.66 66.09
CA ARG A 558 1.35 47.07 64.89
C ARG A 558 1.34 48.05 63.72
N ALA A 559 1.23 47.53 62.51
CA ALA A 559 1.06 48.34 61.31
C ALA A 559 0.07 47.72 60.34
N ARG A 560 -0.53 48.56 59.49
CA ARG A 560 -1.52 48.13 58.51
C ARG A 560 -0.88 48.00 57.12
N VAL A 561 -0.98 46.81 56.51
CA VAL A 561 -0.51 46.58 55.14
C VAL A 561 -1.53 45.75 54.36
N GLY A 562 -2.02 46.29 53.24
CA GLY A 562 -2.95 45.57 52.35
C GLY A 562 -4.23 45.07 53.06
N GLY A 563 -4.72 45.82 54.05
CA GLY A 563 -5.93 45.47 54.82
C GLY A 563 -5.71 44.52 56.00
N ARG A 564 -4.48 44.09 56.30
CA ARG A 564 -4.14 43.25 57.46
C ARG A 564 -3.24 43.98 58.46
N TRP A 565 -3.41 43.67 59.74
CA TRP A 565 -2.50 44.11 60.80
C TRP A 565 -1.31 43.17 60.90
N ILE A 566 -0.12 43.74 61.01
CA ILE A 566 1.11 43.02 61.34
C ILE A 566 1.62 43.54 62.68
N GLY A 567 1.98 42.66 63.61
CA GLY A 567 2.51 43.03 64.93
C GLY A 567 4.00 42.76 65.03
N TRP A 568 4.70 43.49 65.90
CA TRP A 568 6.10 43.22 66.25
C TRP A 568 6.29 43.18 67.78
N ARG A 569 7.44 42.70 68.24
CA ARG A 569 7.73 42.53 69.67
C ARG A 569 8.62 43.66 70.19
N ALA A 570 9.08 43.51 71.42
CA ALA A 570 9.72 44.58 72.19
C ALA A 570 11.02 45.12 71.55
N ARG A 571 11.79 44.30 70.83
CA ARG A 571 13.06 44.76 70.24
C ARG A 571 12.81 45.69 69.06
N THR A 572 11.88 45.36 68.16
CA THR A 572 11.48 46.27 67.08
C THR A 572 10.86 47.55 67.65
N ALA A 573 10.03 47.44 68.69
CA ALA A 573 9.40 48.60 69.33
C ALA A 573 10.41 49.61 69.90
N ALA A 574 11.57 49.15 70.38
CA ALA A 574 12.62 50.02 70.88
C ALA A 574 13.41 50.75 69.77
N LEU A 575 13.55 50.12 68.59
CA LEU A 575 14.36 50.63 67.48
C LEU A 575 13.57 51.51 66.51
N LEU A 576 12.28 51.21 66.31
CA LEU A 576 11.45 51.86 65.30
C LEU A 576 11.32 53.38 65.53
N PRO A 577 11.04 53.89 66.75
CA PRO A 577 10.99 55.34 67.00
C PRO A 577 12.32 56.06 66.70
N GLN A 578 13.45 55.40 67.00
CA GLN A 578 14.79 55.93 66.71
C GLN A 578 15.03 56.01 65.20
N LEU A 579 14.61 54.98 64.44
CA LEU A 579 14.73 54.96 62.98
C LEU A 579 13.83 56.00 62.29
N LEU A 580 12.65 56.26 62.87
CA LEU A 580 11.72 57.26 62.34
C LEU A 580 12.25 58.68 62.53
N ALA A 581 12.97 58.95 63.63
CA ALA A 581 13.57 60.24 63.93
C ALA A 581 12.57 61.42 63.82
N GLY A 582 11.35 61.21 64.33
CA GLY A 582 10.28 62.23 64.33
C GLY A 582 9.50 62.36 63.02
N ARG A 583 9.81 61.58 61.97
CA ARG A 583 9.02 61.55 60.73
C ARG A 583 7.59 61.07 61.00
N THR A 584 6.62 61.66 60.30
CA THR A 584 5.18 61.29 60.41
C THR A 584 4.60 60.70 59.12
N ARG A 585 5.33 60.73 58.00
CA ARG A 585 4.85 60.25 56.69
C ARG A 585 5.98 59.75 55.77
N GLY A 586 5.61 58.95 54.76
CA GLY A 586 6.52 58.35 53.77
C GLY A 586 7.09 56.99 54.19
N PRO A 587 8.04 56.41 53.43
CA PRO A 587 8.54 55.06 53.68
C PRO A 587 9.29 54.92 55.01
N VAL A 588 9.05 53.82 55.73
CA VAL A 588 9.75 53.51 56.99
C VAL A 588 11.25 53.30 56.73
N PHE A 589 11.58 52.41 55.79
CA PHE A 589 12.95 52.05 55.44
C PHE A 589 13.41 52.81 54.19
N LEU A 590 14.38 53.70 54.36
CA LEU A 590 14.91 54.55 53.29
C LEU A 590 16.27 54.05 52.80
N ALA A 591 16.57 54.26 51.51
CA ALA A 591 17.90 54.07 50.94
C ALA A 591 18.91 55.11 51.48
N ASP A 592 20.21 54.78 51.46
CA ASP A 592 21.27 55.67 51.97
C ASP A 592 21.46 56.95 51.16
N ARG A 593 21.26 56.84 49.84
CA ARG A 593 21.50 57.91 48.88
C ARG A 593 20.19 58.45 48.32
N ARG A 594 20.17 59.74 48.01
CA ARG A 594 19.06 60.33 47.25
C ARG A 594 19.08 59.78 45.81
N PRO A 595 17.91 59.51 45.21
CA PRO A 595 17.84 59.08 43.83
C PRO A 595 18.43 60.15 42.90
N GLY A 596 19.23 59.72 41.91
CA GLY A 596 19.76 60.60 40.88
C GLY A 596 18.68 61.03 39.88
N PRO A 597 18.91 62.10 39.11
CA PRO A 597 17.90 62.71 38.22
C PRO A 597 17.34 61.77 37.15
N ALA A 598 18.10 60.74 36.75
CA ALA A 598 17.67 59.75 35.76
C ALA A 598 16.78 58.60 36.33
N ARG A 599 16.60 58.52 37.66
CA ARG A 599 15.82 57.46 38.33
C ARG A 599 15.04 58.03 39.50
N THR A 600 14.08 58.90 39.22
CA THR A 600 13.17 59.44 40.24
C THR A 600 12.10 58.40 40.59
N PRO A 601 12.07 57.85 41.81
CA PRO A 601 11.01 56.92 42.23
C PRO A 601 9.65 57.63 42.28
N ALA A 602 8.57 56.84 42.29
CA ALA A 602 7.22 57.38 42.45
C ALA A 602 7.11 58.24 43.72
N ALA A 603 6.21 59.23 43.71
CA ALA A 603 6.05 60.14 44.84
C ALA A 603 5.76 59.42 46.18
N ALA A 604 5.02 58.30 46.13
CA ALA A 604 4.73 57.45 47.28
C ALA A 604 5.96 56.71 47.83
N ASP A 605 6.97 56.44 47.00
CA ASP A 605 8.21 55.76 47.40
C ASP A 605 9.32 56.74 47.77
N ARG A 606 9.00 58.02 47.96
CA ARG A 606 9.95 59.07 48.33
C ARG A 606 9.59 59.67 49.67
N CYS A 607 10.54 59.73 50.58
CA CYS A 607 10.34 60.43 51.85
C CYS A 607 10.28 61.94 51.60
N PRO A 608 9.19 62.61 52.01
CA PRO A 608 9.03 64.05 51.81
C PRO A 608 10.06 64.87 52.59
N ASP A 609 10.50 64.38 53.76
CA ASP A 609 11.37 65.14 54.66
C ASP A 609 12.86 65.02 54.27
N THR A 610 13.29 63.85 53.78
CA THR A 610 14.71 63.59 53.48
C THR A 610 15.03 63.57 51.99
N GLY A 611 14.01 63.44 51.14
CA GLY A 611 14.13 63.26 49.69
C GLY A 611 14.69 61.90 49.25
N ARG A 612 14.97 60.98 50.18
CA ARG A 612 15.47 59.62 49.92
C ARG A 612 14.34 58.69 49.50
N GLY A 613 14.65 57.70 48.66
CA GLY A 613 13.69 56.70 48.20
C GLY A 613 13.52 55.53 49.20
N ARG A 614 12.44 54.77 49.06
CA ARG A 614 12.21 53.49 49.75
C ARG A 614 13.37 52.52 49.47
N LEU A 615 13.78 51.78 50.49
CA LEU A 615 14.77 50.72 50.35
C LEU A 615 14.22 49.59 49.47
N SER A 616 14.91 49.27 48.37
CA SER A 616 14.47 48.20 47.47
C SER A 616 14.72 46.82 48.08
N TYR A 617 13.94 45.82 47.65
CA TYR A 617 14.13 44.43 48.08
C TYR A 617 15.54 43.92 47.74
N GLU A 618 16.03 44.21 46.54
CA GLU A 618 17.36 43.78 46.08
C GLU A 618 18.46 44.36 46.95
N ARG A 619 18.34 45.63 47.36
CA ARG A 619 19.33 46.26 48.23
C ARG A 619 19.26 45.68 49.65
N ALA A 620 18.06 45.48 50.19
CA ALA A 620 17.88 44.87 51.50
C ALA A 620 18.42 43.42 51.53
N GLU A 621 18.17 42.64 50.49
CA GLU A 621 18.66 41.27 50.34
C GLU A 621 20.18 41.23 50.21
N TYR A 622 20.77 42.14 49.42
CA TYR A 622 22.23 42.28 49.32
C TYR A 622 22.87 42.56 50.68
N LEU A 623 22.32 43.50 51.46
CA LEU A 623 22.86 43.87 52.77
C LEU A 623 22.77 42.71 53.78
N PHE A 624 21.65 41.99 53.79
CA PHE A 624 21.50 40.82 54.65
C PHE A 624 22.46 39.69 54.25
N LYS A 625 22.60 39.42 52.95
CA LYS A 625 23.54 38.42 52.44
C LYS A 625 24.99 38.80 52.74
N GLN A 626 25.34 40.08 52.67
CA GLN A 626 26.66 40.54 53.05
C GLN A 626 26.94 40.35 54.54
N ALA A 627 25.94 40.53 55.41
CA ALA A 627 26.10 40.41 56.86
C ALA A 627 26.07 38.96 57.38
N THR A 628 25.32 38.08 56.73
CA THR A 628 25.03 36.72 57.24
C THR A 628 25.46 35.60 56.31
N GLY A 629 25.70 35.86 55.02
CA GLY A 629 25.84 34.83 53.99
C GLY A 629 24.49 34.23 53.52
N HIS A 630 23.38 34.61 54.14
CA HIS A 630 22.04 34.05 53.90
C HIS A 630 21.10 35.05 53.19
N THR A 631 19.91 34.59 52.80
CA THR A 631 18.90 35.44 52.14
C THR A 631 17.82 35.88 53.13
N LEU A 632 17.13 36.99 52.84
CA LEU A 632 16.04 37.48 53.69
C LEU A 632 14.89 36.47 53.86
N ARG A 633 14.81 35.44 53.00
CA ARG A 633 13.83 34.35 53.11
C ARG A 633 14.14 33.39 54.26
N ASP A 634 15.40 33.31 54.67
CA ASP A 634 15.90 32.41 55.71
C ASP A 634 15.67 32.97 57.12
N LEU A 635 15.25 34.24 57.23
CA LEU A 635 14.99 34.96 58.49
C LEU A 635 13.64 34.59 59.13
N LYS A 636 12.81 33.80 58.44
CA LYS A 636 11.50 33.37 58.90
C LYS A 636 11.61 32.10 59.75
N HIS A 637 11.17 32.19 61.01
CA HIS A 637 10.81 30.99 61.77
C HIS A 637 9.54 30.35 61.21
#